data_AF-A0A6H5I141-F1
#
_entry.id   AF-A0A6H5I141-F1
#
_cell.length_a   1.000
_cell.length_b   1.000
_cell.length_c   1.000
_cell.angle_alpha   90.00
_cell.angle_beta   90.00
_cell.angle_gamma   90.00
#
_symmetry.space_group_name_H-M   'P 1'
#
loop_
_entity.id
_entity.type
_entity.pdbx_description
1 polymer ?
#
loop_
_entity_poly.entity_id
_entity_poly.type
_entity_poly.pdbx_seq_one_letter_code
_entity_poly.pdbx_strand_id
1 'polypeptide(L)'
;MGLEIDKLYDQARDIEWAWTRRPQDKIYVMQCQPAEWLLDDDWTDFELSHELGSGVPADKDLLTFAQADELFPRCLTPLTCTAVVDRLVPSTFVLDDDDDEDDVVDRDDDGTDRVKTNPLFVANMRVAFNYYDFVMRNCEQTNIKDLMLKDLGLCGRVIVTKELIEAAMKRRYGLVDRSSLVRHLDQTKLERGVERDEREICVWKIEQLEQKLVKLKVMTVQSDQKFAELDKNSEKLTKMSRCHGFFSRVCVQKVMEIMRLLSSSDNRAGAFTAQNFADASLLLARGRRVPTAQVPRVLFRVSKEIWKKIWLKERRGELGVADFGKMDLSMVDSWLKTDVKAQSAYSHIFNFMHRDGNLGHNEFELAEEPYILKPDRFYALLKYYHGVLRKPLREDFMVYYPIMKSRYKWTPAPPSETLLARVATPIEPEARERIGELLPRAQQAVEHREFARMLLSKATHRVRTFYWSKGVELANAGKLPDPRLVHYLTSWEVLELAEATCCPRLVRKAQRRCELWPRLDQARYPLTSYGMPRAQIADDFDEAEVRQADYATRGVPINAGVLCGRVFVADSYADDLPKWGLQPWDILVAPCVDAGWSQYFPMLGGIIAERGSLFSPGAAMARDFNVPCIMGVTDATRIFRTGDLLNF
;
A
#
# COMPACT_ATOMS: atom_id res chain seq x y z
N MET A 1 -6.03 -29.36 -7.37
CA MET A 1 -6.83 -29.73 -8.56
C MET A 1 -7.31 -28.48 -9.28
N GLY A 2 -8.24 -27.68 -8.72
CA GLY A 2 -8.71 -26.44 -9.36
C GLY A 2 -7.58 -25.51 -9.81
N LEU A 3 -6.64 -25.19 -8.93
CA LEU A 3 -5.44 -24.39 -9.26
C LEU A 3 -4.56 -24.99 -10.37
N GLU A 4 -4.51 -26.31 -10.50
CA GLU A 4 -3.68 -26.96 -11.53
C GLU A 4 -4.43 -26.98 -12.87
N ILE A 5 -5.74 -27.18 -12.85
CA ILE A 5 -6.61 -27.08 -14.04
C ILE A 5 -6.59 -25.63 -14.56
N ASP A 6 -6.71 -24.65 -13.68
CA ASP A 6 -6.66 -23.23 -14.02
C ASP A 6 -5.33 -22.86 -14.69
N LYS A 7 -4.19 -23.26 -14.11
CA LYS A 7 -2.86 -23.09 -14.74
C LYS A 7 -2.71 -23.74 -16.10
N LEU A 8 -3.35 -24.89 -16.32
CA LEU A 8 -3.21 -25.67 -17.56
C LEU A 8 -4.09 -25.11 -18.68
N TYR A 9 -5.25 -24.57 -18.35
CA TYR A 9 -6.28 -24.27 -19.32
C TYR A 9 -6.67 -22.79 -19.42
N ASP A 10 -6.41 -21.98 -18.38
CA ASP A 10 -6.67 -20.53 -18.27
C ASP A 10 -8.05 -20.10 -18.81
N GLN A 11 -9.03 -20.97 -18.66
CA GLN A 11 -10.41 -20.84 -19.16
C GLN A 11 -11.33 -21.65 -18.26
N ALA A 12 -12.58 -21.20 -18.11
CA ALA A 12 -13.57 -21.92 -17.32
C ALA A 12 -13.78 -23.34 -17.88
N ARG A 13 -13.74 -24.32 -16.98
CA ARG A 13 -13.96 -25.72 -17.29
C ARG A 13 -15.11 -26.28 -16.48
N ASP A 14 -15.95 -27.06 -17.14
CA ASP A 14 -16.84 -27.98 -16.46
C ASP A 14 -16.02 -29.19 -16.03
N ILE A 15 -15.90 -29.36 -14.71
CA ILE A 15 -15.07 -30.39 -14.09
C ILE A 15 -15.97 -31.37 -13.36
N GLU A 16 -16.02 -32.61 -13.85
CA GLU A 16 -16.59 -33.71 -13.09
C GLU A 16 -15.47 -34.43 -12.34
N TRP A 17 -15.68 -34.64 -11.05
CA TRP A 17 -14.71 -35.28 -10.19
C TRP A 17 -15.38 -36.25 -9.22
N ALA A 18 -14.63 -37.28 -8.84
CA ALA A 18 -15.05 -38.26 -7.85
C ALA A 18 -14.00 -38.35 -6.73
N TRP A 19 -14.46 -38.66 -5.54
CA TRP A 19 -13.59 -38.94 -4.39
C TRP A 19 -13.92 -40.31 -3.82
N THR A 20 -12.90 -41.13 -3.58
CA THR A 20 -13.05 -42.44 -2.95
C THR A 20 -12.65 -42.38 -1.49
N ARG A 21 -13.54 -42.78 -0.59
CA ARG A 21 -13.23 -42.88 0.85
C ARG A 21 -12.62 -44.25 1.15
N ARG A 22 -11.30 -44.30 1.34
CA ARG A 22 -10.49 -45.52 1.59
C ARG A 22 -10.53 -46.57 0.45
N PRO A 23 -9.45 -47.36 0.23
CA PRO A 23 -8.22 -47.44 1.01
C PRO A 23 -7.16 -46.39 0.65
N GLN A 24 -7.40 -45.58 -0.38
CA GLN A 24 -6.54 -44.46 -0.77
C GLN A 24 -7.48 -43.28 -1.03
N ASP A 25 -7.39 -42.22 -0.22
CA ASP A 25 -8.19 -41.01 -0.41
C ASP A 25 -7.72 -40.30 -1.69
N LYS A 26 -8.24 -40.75 -2.83
CA LYS A 26 -7.90 -40.25 -4.16
C LYS A 26 -9.04 -39.40 -4.70
N ILE A 27 -8.67 -38.28 -5.33
CA ILE A 27 -9.56 -37.47 -6.15
C ILE A 27 -9.30 -37.85 -7.62
N TYR A 28 -10.36 -38.21 -8.33
CA TYR A 28 -10.34 -38.53 -9.75
C TYR A 28 -11.01 -37.40 -10.51
N VAL A 29 -10.35 -36.86 -11.55
CA VAL A 29 -11.02 -36.00 -12.54
C VAL A 29 -11.58 -36.92 -13.61
N MET A 30 -12.90 -36.97 -13.72
CA MET A 30 -13.61 -37.81 -14.70
C MET A 30 -13.79 -37.06 -16.01
N GLN A 31 -14.05 -35.75 -15.95
CA GLN A 31 -14.22 -34.88 -17.10
C GLN A 31 -13.68 -33.50 -16.80
N CYS A 32 -13.10 -32.85 -17.81
CA CYS A 32 -12.65 -31.47 -17.78
C CYS A 32 -12.81 -30.88 -19.19
N GLN A 33 -13.92 -30.21 -19.45
CA GLN A 33 -14.25 -29.67 -20.77
C GLN A 33 -14.46 -28.15 -20.71
N PRO A 34 -14.28 -27.40 -21.81
CA PRO A 34 -14.68 -25.99 -21.83
C PRO A 34 -16.16 -25.85 -21.42
N ALA A 35 -16.47 -24.88 -20.57
CA ALA A 35 -17.86 -24.60 -20.20
C ALA A 35 -18.66 -24.14 -21.42
N GLU A 36 -19.72 -24.89 -21.77
CA GLU A 36 -20.43 -24.72 -23.06
C GLU A 36 -21.10 -23.34 -23.19
N TRP A 37 -21.55 -22.74 -22.09
CA TRP A 37 -22.18 -21.41 -22.08
C TRP A 37 -21.20 -20.23 -22.30
N LEU A 38 -19.89 -20.48 -22.31
CA LEU A 38 -18.87 -19.47 -22.60
C LEU A 38 -18.39 -19.49 -24.06
N LEU A 39 -18.92 -20.40 -24.89
CA LEU A 39 -18.52 -20.57 -26.29
C LEU A 39 -19.06 -19.46 -27.22
N ASP A 40 -20.12 -18.76 -26.82
CA ASP A 40 -20.78 -17.73 -27.63
C ASP A 40 -20.23 -16.31 -27.42
N ASP A 41 -19.13 -16.14 -26.65
CA ASP A 41 -18.53 -14.84 -26.30
C ASP A 41 -19.48 -13.87 -25.52
N ASP A 42 -20.57 -14.40 -24.95
CA ASP A 42 -21.58 -13.62 -24.23
C ASP A 42 -21.30 -13.61 -22.71
N TRP A 43 -20.20 -12.98 -22.29
CA TRP A 43 -19.94 -12.80 -20.86
C TRP A 43 -20.93 -11.85 -20.19
N THR A 44 -21.53 -12.34 -19.11
CA THR A 44 -22.30 -11.51 -18.18
C THR A 44 -21.39 -10.57 -17.39
N ASP A 45 -21.94 -9.47 -16.88
CA ASP A 45 -21.23 -8.58 -15.95
C ASP A 45 -20.72 -9.31 -14.71
N PHE A 46 -21.46 -10.34 -14.27
CA PHE A 46 -21.09 -11.17 -13.13
C PHE A 46 -19.83 -11.98 -13.41
N GLU A 47 -19.75 -12.65 -14.57
CA GLU A 47 -18.57 -13.43 -14.95
C GLU A 47 -17.33 -12.54 -15.09
N LEU A 48 -17.43 -11.41 -15.80
CA LEU A 48 -16.29 -10.50 -15.99
C LEU A 48 -15.79 -9.87 -14.67
N SER A 49 -16.66 -9.73 -13.67
CA SER A 49 -16.26 -9.20 -12.36
C SER A 49 -15.67 -10.24 -11.42
N HIS A 50 -15.88 -11.54 -11.69
CA HIS A 50 -15.49 -12.65 -10.81
C HIS A 50 -14.48 -13.63 -11.42
N GLU A 51 -14.20 -13.56 -12.72
CA GLU A 51 -13.30 -14.49 -13.43
C GLU A 51 -11.85 -14.47 -12.93
N LEU A 52 -11.39 -13.35 -12.34
CA LEU A 52 -10.07 -13.23 -11.69
C LEU A 52 -10.18 -13.24 -10.15
N GLY A 53 -11.32 -13.69 -9.63
CA GLY A 53 -11.55 -13.84 -8.20
C GLY A 53 -10.72 -15.00 -7.63
N SER A 54 -10.34 -14.85 -6.36
CA SER A 54 -9.88 -15.98 -5.55
C SER A 54 -11.03 -16.98 -5.35
N GLY A 55 -10.69 -18.22 -4.98
CA GLY A 55 -11.68 -19.28 -4.74
C GLY A 55 -12.76 -18.85 -3.74
N VAL A 56 -13.99 -19.34 -3.93
CA VAL A 56 -15.15 -18.92 -3.11
C VAL A 56 -14.90 -19.22 -1.62
N PRO A 57 -14.90 -18.19 -0.74
CA PRO A 57 -14.72 -18.35 0.68
C PRO A 57 -15.99 -18.94 1.30
N ALA A 58 -15.83 -19.76 2.33
CA ALA A 58 -16.95 -20.25 3.12
C ALA A 58 -17.64 -19.10 3.87
N ASP A 59 -18.92 -19.25 4.24
CA ASP A 59 -19.68 -18.22 4.98
C ASP A 59 -19.05 -17.82 6.32
N LYS A 60 -18.17 -18.65 6.85
CA LYS A 60 -17.42 -18.42 8.09
C LYS A 60 -15.98 -17.95 7.85
N ASP A 61 -15.54 -17.81 6.61
CA ASP A 61 -14.22 -17.22 6.29
C ASP A 61 -14.32 -15.72 6.45
N LEU A 62 -13.31 -15.10 7.06
CA LEU A 62 -13.29 -13.68 7.34
C LEU A 62 -12.25 -13.03 6.43
N LEU A 63 -12.69 -12.05 5.65
CA LEU A 63 -11.85 -11.23 4.81
C LEU A 63 -11.72 -9.85 5.44
N THR A 64 -10.55 -9.23 5.35
CA THR A 64 -10.29 -7.88 5.83
C THR A 64 -9.64 -7.01 4.77
N PHE A 65 -10.13 -5.79 4.60
CA PHE A 65 -9.54 -4.79 3.72
C PHE A 65 -8.53 -3.88 4.44
N ALA A 66 -8.31 -4.12 5.74
CA ALA A 66 -7.28 -3.42 6.51
C ALA A 66 -5.90 -3.60 5.87
N GLN A 67 -5.15 -2.50 5.71
CA GLN A 67 -3.89 -2.41 4.96
C GLN A 67 -3.96 -2.74 3.46
N ALA A 68 -4.86 -3.62 3.04
CA ALA A 68 -5.07 -3.94 1.62
C ALA A 68 -5.53 -2.70 0.85
N ASP A 69 -6.49 -1.93 1.36
CA ASP A 69 -6.92 -0.66 0.76
C ASP A 69 -5.83 0.43 0.80
N GLU A 70 -4.79 0.31 1.64
CA GLU A 70 -3.68 1.27 1.65
C GLU A 70 -2.61 0.97 0.58
N LEU A 71 -2.51 -0.31 0.18
CA LEU A 71 -1.63 -0.76 -0.90
C LEU A 71 -2.36 -0.73 -2.26
N PHE A 72 -3.62 -1.15 -2.26
CA PHE A 72 -4.51 -1.27 -3.42
C PHE A 72 -5.82 -0.51 -3.14
N PRO A 73 -5.80 0.83 -3.12
CA PRO A 73 -6.95 1.66 -2.73
C PRO A 73 -8.15 1.59 -3.69
N ARG A 74 -7.93 1.09 -4.91
CA ARG A 74 -8.88 1.07 -6.01
C ARG A 74 -9.06 -0.34 -6.54
N CYS A 75 -10.07 -0.55 -7.38
CA CYS A 75 -10.13 -1.81 -8.11
C CYS A 75 -8.94 -1.92 -9.08
N LEU A 76 -8.50 -3.14 -9.28
CA LEU A 76 -7.36 -3.45 -10.13
C LEU A 76 -7.83 -3.78 -11.54
N THR A 77 -6.99 -3.49 -12.52
CA THR A 77 -7.23 -3.99 -13.87
C THR A 77 -6.87 -5.48 -13.97
N PRO A 78 -7.51 -6.24 -14.90
CA PRO A 78 -7.16 -7.63 -15.18
C PRO A 78 -5.66 -7.88 -15.34
N LEU A 79 -4.96 -6.98 -16.04
CA LEU A 79 -3.53 -7.08 -16.22
C LEU A 79 -2.78 -6.98 -14.90
N THR A 80 -3.17 -6.06 -14.02
CA THR A 80 -2.54 -5.90 -12.70
C THR A 80 -2.76 -7.12 -11.83
N CYS A 81 -3.95 -7.72 -11.85
CA CYS A 81 -4.23 -8.97 -11.14
C CYS A 81 -3.22 -10.06 -11.53
N THR A 82 -3.07 -10.35 -12.82
CA THR A 82 -2.25 -11.50 -13.25
C THR A 82 -0.76 -11.20 -13.37
N ALA A 83 -0.37 -9.95 -13.65
CA ALA A 83 1.02 -9.55 -13.79
C ALA A 83 1.68 -9.12 -12.47
N VAL A 84 0.89 -8.63 -11.50
CA VAL A 84 1.40 -8.12 -10.22
C VAL A 84 0.87 -8.97 -9.07
N VAL A 85 -0.45 -9.02 -8.83
CA VAL A 85 -1.02 -9.66 -7.63
C VAL A 85 -0.66 -11.14 -7.53
N ASP A 86 -0.77 -11.89 -8.63
CA ASP A 86 -0.40 -13.31 -8.69
C ASP A 86 1.08 -13.57 -8.32
N ARG A 87 1.95 -12.57 -8.43
CA ARG A 87 3.37 -12.64 -8.06
C ARG A 87 3.60 -12.21 -6.60
N LEU A 88 2.70 -11.42 -6.04
CA LEU A 88 2.69 -11.05 -4.62
C LEU A 88 2.11 -12.16 -3.73
N VAL A 89 1.14 -12.93 -4.24
CA VAL A 89 0.47 -14.03 -3.53
C VAL A 89 1.46 -15.07 -2.94
N PRO A 90 2.42 -15.64 -3.70
CA PRO A 90 3.31 -16.70 -3.22
C PRO A 90 4.44 -16.19 -2.33
N SER A 91 4.51 -14.87 -2.08
CA SER A 91 5.70 -14.22 -1.54
C SER A 91 5.46 -13.42 -0.27
N THR A 92 4.27 -12.87 -0.05
CA THR A 92 4.11 -11.81 0.97
C THR A 92 4.18 -12.35 2.41
N PHE A 93 3.94 -13.65 2.66
CA PHE A 93 3.90 -14.20 4.04
C PHE A 93 4.35 -15.66 4.18
N VAL A 94 5.05 -16.22 3.19
CA VAL A 94 5.69 -17.54 3.32
C VAL A 94 6.88 -17.43 4.28
N LEU A 95 7.00 -18.39 5.20
CA LEU A 95 7.99 -18.45 6.29
C LEU A 95 9.28 -19.19 5.88
N ASP A 96 9.48 -19.39 4.58
CA ASP A 96 10.64 -20.12 4.07
C ASP A 96 11.76 -19.11 3.86
N ASP A 97 12.77 -19.21 4.72
CA ASP A 97 13.99 -18.41 4.73
C ASP A 97 15.08 -18.97 3.82
N ASP A 98 14.77 -20.01 3.02
CA ASP A 98 15.72 -20.62 2.11
C ASP A 98 15.86 -19.73 0.86
N ASP A 99 16.77 -18.77 0.99
CA ASP A 99 17.33 -17.90 -0.04
C ASP A 99 18.33 -18.67 -0.96
N ASP A 100 18.34 -20.01 -0.95
CA ASP A 100 19.25 -20.78 -1.80
C ASP A 100 18.88 -20.57 -3.28
N GLU A 101 19.79 -19.88 -3.99
CA GLU A 101 19.63 -19.46 -5.38
C GLU A 101 19.64 -20.64 -6.39
N ASP A 102 19.88 -21.87 -5.93
CA ASP A 102 20.14 -23.04 -6.79
C ASP A 102 19.00 -24.06 -6.88
N ASP A 103 17.95 -23.99 -6.06
CA ASP A 103 16.84 -24.95 -6.15
C ASP A 103 15.76 -24.53 -7.15
N VAL A 104 16.14 -24.62 -8.43
CA VAL A 104 15.18 -24.66 -9.54
C VAL A 104 14.27 -25.89 -9.44
N VAL A 105 14.63 -26.91 -8.66
CA VAL A 105 13.73 -27.98 -8.27
C VAL A 105 14.15 -28.51 -6.90
N ASP A 106 13.55 -27.98 -5.84
CA ASP A 106 13.60 -28.66 -4.55
C ASP A 106 12.72 -29.91 -4.65
N ARG A 107 13.34 -31.00 -5.11
CA ARG A 107 12.72 -32.32 -5.38
C ARG A 107 12.57 -33.14 -4.10
N ASP A 108 13.20 -32.70 -3.02
CA ASP A 108 13.23 -33.37 -1.71
C ASP A 108 12.47 -32.62 -0.61
N ASP A 109 11.83 -31.48 -0.94
CA ASP A 109 10.84 -30.85 -0.06
C ASP A 109 9.60 -31.74 -0.06
N ASP A 110 9.42 -32.51 1.02
CA ASP A 110 8.52 -33.65 1.14
C ASP A 110 7.01 -33.30 1.04
N GLY A 111 6.64 -32.15 0.50
CA GLY A 111 5.27 -31.80 0.14
C GLY A 111 4.30 -31.74 1.32
N THR A 112 4.77 -31.95 2.56
CA THR A 112 3.92 -31.95 3.76
C THR A 112 3.86 -30.59 4.43
N ASP A 113 4.88 -29.74 4.27
CA ASP A 113 4.95 -28.41 4.91
C ASP A 113 4.36 -27.26 4.07
N ARG A 114 4.01 -27.52 2.80
CA ARG A 114 3.47 -26.50 1.88
C ARG A 114 1.95 -26.39 1.94
N VAL A 115 1.39 -26.01 3.10
CA VAL A 115 0.07 -25.36 3.04
C VAL A 115 0.27 -24.03 2.31
N LYS A 116 -0.01 -24.01 1.00
CA LYS A 116 -0.08 -22.80 0.17
C LYS A 116 -1.22 -21.92 0.69
N THR A 117 -1.01 -21.24 1.81
CA THR A 117 -1.92 -20.23 2.33
C THR A 117 -1.81 -19.02 1.41
N ASN A 118 -2.91 -18.62 0.79
CA ASN A 118 -2.96 -17.40 0.00
C ASN A 118 -3.57 -16.28 0.86
N PRO A 119 -2.75 -15.41 1.46
CA PRO A 119 -3.26 -14.35 2.31
C PRO A 119 -3.94 -13.24 1.49
N LEU A 120 -3.62 -13.08 0.21
CA LEU A 120 -4.26 -12.10 -0.66
C LEU A 120 -5.49 -12.72 -1.33
N PHE A 121 -6.63 -12.11 -1.11
CA PHE A 121 -7.91 -12.52 -1.66
C PHE A 121 -8.40 -11.47 -2.65
N VAL A 122 -8.69 -11.86 -3.88
CA VAL A 122 -9.26 -10.98 -4.90
C VAL A 122 -10.75 -11.28 -5.05
N ALA A 123 -11.60 -10.26 -4.93
CA ALA A 123 -13.01 -10.35 -5.32
C ALA A 123 -13.49 -9.02 -5.89
N ASN A 124 -14.29 -9.07 -6.95
CA ASN A 124 -14.76 -7.88 -7.67
C ASN A 124 -13.60 -6.95 -8.07
N MET A 125 -12.46 -7.53 -8.48
CA MET A 125 -11.20 -6.83 -8.76
C MET A 125 -10.65 -5.99 -7.59
N ARG A 126 -11.09 -6.22 -6.36
CA ARG A 126 -10.54 -5.60 -5.15
C ARG A 126 -9.70 -6.61 -4.39
N VAL A 127 -8.65 -6.12 -3.74
CA VAL A 127 -7.77 -6.95 -2.91
C VAL A 127 -8.20 -6.82 -1.45
N ALA A 128 -8.37 -7.96 -0.78
CA ALA A 128 -8.54 -8.11 0.65
C ALA A 128 -7.48 -9.09 1.18
N PHE A 129 -7.31 -9.15 2.48
CA PHE A 129 -6.58 -10.24 3.13
C PHE A 129 -7.56 -11.30 3.65
N ASN A 130 -7.25 -12.58 3.44
CA ASN A 130 -7.89 -13.65 4.20
C ASN A 130 -7.37 -13.62 5.63
N TYR A 131 -8.24 -13.25 6.57
CA TYR A 131 -7.86 -13.00 7.97
C TYR A 131 -7.31 -14.26 8.65
N TYR A 132 -7.81 -15.45 8.28
CA TYR A 132 -7.30 -16.69 8.82
C TYR A 132 -5.86 -16.95 8.37
N ASP A 133 -5.60 -16.82 7.07
CA ASP A 133 -4.28 -17.06 6.48
C ASP A 133 -3.27 -15.95 6.82
N PHE A 134 -3.76 -14.74 7.09
CA PHE A 134 -2.94 -13.56 7.37
C PHE A 134 -2.64 -13.39 8.87
N VAL A 135 -3.65 -13.37 9.73
CA VAL A 135 -3.51 -13.05 11.16
C VAL A 135 -3.53 -14.30 12.05
N MET A 136 -4.35 -15.31 11.71
CA MET A 136 -4.62 -16.46 12.59
C MET A 136 -3.75 -17.69 12.34
N ARG A 137 -2.81 -17.64 11.39
CA ARG A 137 -1.99 -18.79 10.96
C ARG A 137 -1.32 -19.54 12.11
N ASN A 138 -0.90 -18.84 13.17
CA ASN A 138 -0.26 -19.42 14.36
C ASN A 138 -1.05 -19.13 15.66
N CYS A 139 -2.39 -19.08 15.58
CA CYS A 139 -3.23 -18.71 16.71
C CYS A 139 -3.11 -19.67 17.92
N GLU A 140 -2.77 -20.95 17.71
CA GLU A 140 -2.54 -21.92 18.79
C GLU A 140 -1.42 -21.52 19.76
N GLN A 141 -0.38 -20.87 19.22
CA GLN A 141 0.82 -20.46 19.96
C GLN A 141 0.77 -18.98 20.36
N THR A 142 -0.21 -18.23 19.87
CA THR A 142 -0.31 -16.78 20.07
C THR A 142 -1.26 -16.47 21.21
N ASN A 143 -0.82 -15.66 22.18
CA ASN A 143 -1.69 -15.16 23.24
C ASN A 143 -2.82 -14.29 22.65
N ILE A 144 -4.05 -14.39 23.18
CA ILE A 144 -5.20 -13.56 22.79
C ILE A 144 -4.85 -12.07 22.82
N LYS A 145 -4.09 -11.62 23.83
CA LYS A 145 -3.64 -10.22 23.93
C LYS A 145 -2.78 -9.79 22.75
N ASP A 146 -1.94 -10.68 22.23
CA ASP A 146 -1.10 -10.41 21.07
C ASP A 146 -1.94 -10.35 19.78
N LEU A 147 -2.98 -11.18 19.65
CA LEU A 147 -3.92 -11.10 18.54
C LEU A 147 -4.70 -9.78 18.57
N MET A 148 -5.20 -9.36 19.74
CA MET A 148 -5.88 -8.07 19.90
C MET A 148 -4.96 -6.90 19.56
N LEU A 149 -3.69 -6.96 19.96
CA LEU A 149 -2.72 -5.93 19.63
C LEU A 149 -2.39 -5.90 18.14
N LYS A 150 -2.29 -7.07 17.48
CA LYS A 150 -2.15 -7.15 16.02
C LYS A 150 -3.34 -6.50 15.32
N ASP A 151 -4.56 -6.79 15.76
CA ASP A 151 -5.77 -6.18 15.20
C ASP A 151 -5.78 -4.66 15.37
N LEU A 152 -5.46 -4.17 16.56
CA LEU A 152 -5.39 -2.74 16.79
C LEU A 152 -4.33 -2.10 15.90
N GLY A 153 -3.15 -2.70 15.74
CA GLY A 153 -2.06 -2.18 14.90
C GLY A 153 -2.29 -2.29 13.39
N LEU A 154 -3.05 -3.29 12.93
CA LEU A 154 -3.34 -3.54 11.51
C LEU A 154 -4.65 -2.86 11.06
N CYS A 155 -5.69 -2.99 11.87
CA CYS A 155 -7.07 -2.64 11.54
C CYS A 155 -7.58 -1.41 12.28
N GLY A 156 -6.84 -0.90 13.26
CA GLY A 156 -7.25 0.24 14.09
C GLY A 156 -8.30 -0.10 15.16
N ARG A 157 -8.75 -1.36 15.20
CA ARG A 157 -9.76 -1.88 16.15
C ARG A 157 -9.57 -3.36 16.35
N VAL A 158 -10.02 -3.88 17.49
CA VAL A 158 -10.03 -5.33 17.76
C VAL A 158 -11.10 -5.99 16.89
N ILE A 159 -10.73 -7.06 16.18
CA ILE A 159 -11.63 -7.87 15.32
C ILE A 159 -11.75 -9.29 15.89
N VAL A 160 -10.67 -9.82 16.44
CA VAL A 160 -10.56 -11.17 16.98
C VAL A 160 -11.60 -11.37 18.09
N THR A 161 -12.34 -12.47 17.97
CA THR A 161 -13.29 -12.94 18.98
C THR A 161 -12.93 -14.35 19.41
N LYS A 162 -13.54 -14.83 20.51
CA LYS A 162 -13.35 -16.21 20.97
C LYS A 162 -13.83 -17.21 19.91
N GLU A 163 -14.93 -16.91 19.23
CA GLU A 163 -15.51 -17.74 18.17
C GLU A 163 -14.56 -17.82 16.96
N LEU A 164 -13.91 -16.70 16.58
CA LEU A 164 -12.91 -16.69 15.52
C LEU A 164 -11.69 -17.55 15.87
N ILE A 165 -11.22 -17.48 17.11
CA ILE A 165 -10.13 -18.32 17.62
C ILE A 165 -10.56 -19.78 17.55
N GLU A 166 -11.68 -20.17 18.16
CA GLU A 166 -12.17 -21.55 18.12
C GLU A 166 -12.35 -22.08 16.70
N ALA A 167 -12.87 -21.26 15.79
CA ALA A 167 -13.01 -21.61 14.38
C ALA A 167 -11.66 -21.81 13.70
N ALA A 168 -10.66 -20.99 14.01
CA ALA A 168 -9.29 -21.15 13.52
C ALA A 168 -8.67 -22.46 14.03
N MET A 169 -8.78 -22.76 15.34
CA MET A 169 -8.30 -24.01 15.95
C MET A 169 -8.98 -25.24 15.31
N LYS A 170 -10.30 -25.17 15.08
CA LYS A 170 -11.09 -26.28 14.48
C LYS A 170 -10.81 -26.49 13.00
N ARG A 171 -10.46 -25.43 12.26
CA ARG A 171 -10.27 -25.47 10.80
C ARG A 171 -9.04 -26.27 10.35
N ARG A 172 -8.12 -26.63 11.26
CA ARG A 172 -6.83 -27.24 10.94
C ARG A 172 -6.00 -26.37 9.97
N TYR A 173 -5.36 -25.33 10.48
CA TYR A 173 -3.92 -25.25 10.17
C TYR A 173 -3.34 -26.48 10.88
N GLY A 174 -2.87 -27.47 10.12
CA GLY A 174 -2.40 -28.74 10.69
C GLY A 174 -1.41 -28.50 11.82
N LEU A 175 -1.30 -29.48 12.74
CA LEU A 175 -0.18 -29.59 13.67
C LEU A 175 1.07 -29.07 12.97
N VAL A 176 1.51 -27.85 13.30
CA VAL A 176 2.89 -27.49 12.98
C VAL A 176 3.67 -28.52 13.77
N ASP A 177 4.33 -29.44 13.07
CA ASP A 177 4.98 -30.58 13.71
C ASP A 177 5.78 -30.05 14.90
N ARG A 178 5.75 -30.73 16.04
CA ARG A 178 6.57 -30.32 17.19
C ARG A 178 8.06 -30.26 16.81
N SER A 179 8.47 -30.90 15.71
CA SER A 179 9.81 -30.76 15.13
C SER A 179 10.07 -29.40 14.43
N SER A 180 9.03 -28.65 14.05
CA SER A 180 9.12 -27.27 13.56
C SER A 180 9.53 -26.27 14.65
N LEU A 181 9.83 -26.74 15.87
CA LEU A 181 10.68 -26.05 16.84
C LEU A 181 12.03 -25.61 16.24
N VAL A 182 12.38 -26.07 15.03
CA VAL A 182 13.50 -25.53 14.25
C VAL A 182 13.24 -24.09 13.75
N ARG A 183 12.00 -23.58 13.64
CA ARG A 183 11.76 -22.13 13.44
C ARG A 183 11.89 -21.28 14.71
N HIS A 184 11.99 -21.92 15.88
CA HIS A 184 12.53 -21.25 17.06
C HIS A 184 14.01 -20.88 16.89
N LEU A 185 14.71 -21.29 15.83
CA LEU A 185 16.04 -20.78 15.51
C LEU A 185 16.01 -19.36 14.94
N ASP A 186 14.94 -18.98 14.23
CA ASP A 186 14.82 -17.61 13.77
C ASP A 186 14.52 -16.69 14.95
N GLN A 187 13.65 -17.16 15.85
CA GLN A 187 13.35 -16.50 17.11
C GLN A 187 14.54 -16.50 18.10
N THR A 188 15.32 -17.58 18.23
CA THR A 188 16.52 -17.57 19.10
C THR A 188 17.74 -16.90 18.46
N LYS A 189 17.86 -16.78 17.14
CA LYS A 189 18.91 -15.93 16.52
C LYS A 189 18.55 -14.44 16.65
N LEU A 190 17.26 -14.07 16.52
CA LEU A 190 16.75 -12.71 16.77
C LEU A 190 16.78 -12.32 18.27
N GLU A 191 16.53 -13.28 19.17
CA GLU A 191 16.45 -13.04 20.62
C GLU A 191 17.80 -13.19 21.34
N ARG A 192 18.74 -14.01 20.83
CA ARG A 192 20.08 -14.20 21.43
C ARG A 192 21.12 -13.26 20.83
N GLY A 193 20.96 -11.95 21.00
CA GLY A 193 22.08 -11.00 20.98
C GLY A 193 22.94 -10.92 19.71
N VAL A 194 22.46 -11.37 18.54
CA VAL A 194 23.16 -11.21 17.25
C VAL A 194 22.69 -9.95 16.53
N GLU A 195 22.67 -8.84 17.26
CA GLU A 195 22.02 -7.59 16.87
C GLU A 195 22.79 -6.83 15.77
N ARG A 196 24.09 -7.14 15.64
CA ARG A 196 24.96 -6.61 14.59
C ARG A 196 24.64 -7.27 13.24
N ASP A 197 24.37 -8.58 13.25
CA ASP A 197 24.07 -9.35 12.06
C ASP A 197 22.67 -8.99 11.51
N GLU A 198 21.66 -8.74 12.34
CA GLU A 198 20.32 -8.33 11.84
C GLU A 198 20.38 -7.08 10.95
N ARG A 199 21.14 -6.07 11.38
CA ARG A 199 21.30 -4.84 10.61
C ARG A 199 22.07 -5.11 9.31
N GLU A 200 23.15 -5.89 9.38
CA GLU A 200 23.96 -6.24 8.22
C GLU A 200 23.16 -7.08 7.21
N ILE A 201 22.36 -8.04 7.68
CA ILE A 201 21.40 -8.82 6.88
C ILE A 201 20.37 -7.92 6.22
N CYS A 202 19.78 -6.98 6.96
CA CYS A 202 18.80 -6.05 6.40
C CYS A 202 19.40 -5.16 5.31
N VAL A 203 20.60 -4.61 5.55
CA VAL A 203 21.32 -3.79 4.57
C VAL A 203 21.68 -4.62 3.33
N TRP A 204 22.25 -5.80 3.53
CA TRP A 204 22.58 -6.73 2.45
C TRP A 204 21.34 -7.11 1.63
N LYS A 205 20.20 -7.43 2.26
CA LYS A 205 18.94 -7.73 1.56
C LYS A 205 18.48 -6.53 0.72
N ILE A 206 18.57 -5.31 1.25
CA ILE A 206 18.25 -4.09 0.49
C ILE A 206 19.18 -3.92 -0.72
N GLU A 207 20.50 -4.07 -0.55
CA GLU A 207 21.46 -3.98 -1.64
C GLU A 207 21.21 -5.05 -2.72
N GLN A 208 20.87 -6.27 -2.31
CA GLN A 208 20.47 -7.34 -3.23
C GLN A 208 19.21 -6.99 -4.02
N LEU A 209 18.19 -6.42 -3.35
CA LEU A 209 16.98 -5.94 -4.03
C LEU A 209 17.30 -4.85 -5.05
N GLU A 210 18.16 -3.89 -4.71
CA GLU A 210 18.60 -2.84 -5.62
C GLU A 210 19.36 -3.41 -6.82
N GLN A 211 20.28 -4.36 -6.61
CA GLN A 211 21.00 -5.03 -7.70
C GLN A 211 20.03 -5.82 -8.61
N LYS A 212 19.07 -6.55 -8.03
CA LYS A 212 18.02 -7.26 -8.77
C LYS A 212 17.16 -6.28 -9.56
N LEU A 213 16.85 -5.12 -8.99
CA LEU A 213 16.16 -4.03 -9.67
C LEU A 213 16.99 -3.51 -10.84
N VAL A 214 18.28 -3.19 -10.67
CA VAL A 214 19.16 -2.74 -11.77
C VAL A 214 19.16 -3.75 -12.92
N LYS A 215 19.20 -5.05 -12.62
CA LYS A 215 19.15 -6.15 -13.59
C LYS A 215 17.80 -6.33 -14.31
N LEU A 216 16.71 -5.67 -13.88
CA LEU A 216 15.44 -5.64 -14.63
C LEU A 216 15.59 -4.71 -15.85
N LYS A 217 16.26 -5.13 -16.92
CA LYS A 217 16.50 -4.24 -18.08
C LYS A 217 15.21 -3.53 -18.53
N VAL A 218 15.31 -2.22 -18.82
CA VAL A 218 14.27 -1.53 -19.60
C VAL A 218 14.22 -2.26 -20.94
N MET A 219 13.08 -2.85 -21.27
CA MET A 219 12.99 -3.80 -22.38
C MET A 219 13.01 -3.05 -23.72
N THR A 220 14.21 -2.81 -24.25
CA THR A 220 14.46 -2.19 -25.57
C THR A 220 14.72 -3.22 -26.69
N VAL A 221 14.35 -4.49 -26.51
CA VAL A 221 14.69 -5.61 -27.43
C VAL A 221 13.48 -6.03 -28.29
N GLN A 222 13.72 -6.69 -29.45
CA GLN A 222 12.74 -7.13 -30.45
C GLN A 222 11.69 -8.15 -29.95
N SER A 223 10.56 -8.26 -30.67
CA SER A 223 9.25 -8.82 -30.25
C SER A 223 9.24 -10.23 -29.69
N ASP A 224 10.10 -11.14 -30.16
CA ASP A 224 9.88 -12.59 -30.00
C ASP A 224 10.58 -13.20 -28.77
N GLN A 225 11.58 -12.51 -28.20
CA GLN A 225 12.26 -12.94 -26.96
C GLN A 225 11.65 -12.31 -25.68
N LYS A 226 10.63 -11.45 -25.84
CA LYS A 226 10.11 -10.59 -24.76
C LYS A 226 9.35 -11.32 -23.65
N PHE A 227 8.60 -12.38 -23.96
CA PHE A 227 7.75 -13.04 -22.96
C PHE A 227 8.51 -13.98 -22.02
N ALA A 228 9.50 -14.72 -22.54
CA ALA A 228 10.42 -15.47 -21.69
C ALA A 228 11.23 -14.55 -20.76
N GLU A 229 11.54 -13.32 -21.22
CA GLU A 229 12.16 -12.30 -20.37
C GLU A 229 11.17 -11.72 -19.34
N LEU A 230 9.88 -11.63 -19.68
CA LEU A 230 8.83 -11.24 -18.73
C LEU A 230 8.67 -12.27 -17.60
N ASP A 231 8.64 -13.56 -17.90
CA ASP A 231 8.52 -14.60 -16.88
C ASP A 231 9.77 -14.60 -15.95
N LYS A 232 10.98 -14.46 -16.51
CA LYS A 232 12.21 -14.23 -15.71
C LYS A 232 12.17 -12.95 -14.86
N ASN A 233 11.56 -11.88 -15.36
CA ASN A 233 11.41 -10.64 -14.60
C ASN A 233 10.30 -10.73 -13.55
N SER A 234 9.30 -11.58 -13.77
CA SER A 234 8.22 -11.84 -12.82
C SER A 234 8.71 -12.59 -11.58
N GLU A 235 9.66 -13.53 -11.72
CA GLU A 235 10.33 -14.16 -10.57
C GLU A 235 11.05 -13.15 -9.69
N LYS A 236 11.64 -12.11 -10.30
CA LYS A 236 12.29 -11.02 -9.54
C LYS A 236 11.25 -10.23 -8.74
N LEU A 237 10.05 -10.00 -9.28
CA LEU A 237 8.96 -9.33 -8.56
C LEU A 237 8.52 -10.16 -7.34
N THR A 238 8.38 -11.48 -7.50
CA THR A 238 8.11 -12.41 -6.39
C THR A 238 9.19 -12.31 -5.30
N LYS A 239 10.47 -12.31 -5.68
CA LYS A 239 11.60 -12.16 -4.74
C LYS A 239 11.55 -10.81 -4.00
N MET A 240 11.24 -9.71 -4.70
CA MET A 240 11.12 -8.39 -4.05
C MET A 240 9.98 -8.33 -3.06
N SER A 241 8.84 -8.94 -3.39
CA SER A 241 7.70 -9.06 -2.50
C SER A 241 8.03 -9.89 -1.25
N ARG A 242 8.80 -11.00 -1.37
CA ARG A 242 9.28 -11.78 -0.22
C ARG A 242 10.09 -10.94 0.74
N CYS A 243 11.03 -10.15 0.22
CA CYS A 243 11.83 -9.26 1.07
C CYS A 243 10.98 -8.17 1.73
N HIS A 244 10.00 -7.58 1.03
CA HIS A 244 9.06 -6.64 1.66
C HIS A 244 8.24 -7.31 2.78
N GLY A 245 7.79 -8.55 2.58
CA GLY A 245 7.13 -9.36 3.61
C GLY A 245 8.01 -9.58 4.83
N PHE A 246 9.30 -9.90 4.63
CA PHE A 246 10.29 -10.02 5.71
C PHE A 246 10.42 -8.73 6.52
N PHE A 247 10.66 -7.59 5.87
CA PHE A 247 10.79 -6.31 6.58
C PHE A 247 9.49 -5.89 7.29
N SER A 248 8.33 -6.24 6.71
CA SER A 248 7.03 -6.01 7.34
C SER A 248 6.88 -6.81 8.64
N ARG A 249 7.29 -8.09 8.65
CA ARG A 249 7.28 -8.95 9.86
C ARG A 249 8.21 -8.42 10.94
N VAL A 250 9.47 -8.11 10.58
CA VAL A 250 10.46 -7.55 11.52
C VAL A 250 9.95 -6.23 12.12
N CYS A 251 9.41 -5.34 11.28
CA CYS A 251 8.81 -4.08 11.74
C CYS A 251 7.67 -4.31 12.72
N VAL A 252 6.68 -5.15 12.36
CA VAL A 252 5.54 -5.44 13.24
C VAL A 252 6.04 -6.03 14.56
N GLN A 253 6.93 -7.02 14.53
CA GLN A 253 7.43 -7.67 15.75
C GLN A 253 8.09 -6.68 16.72
N LYS A 254 9.01 -5.83 16.26
CA LYS A 254 9.72 -4.87 17.14
C LYS A 254 8.76 -3.82 17.71
N VAL A 255 7.79 -3.33 16.92
CA VAL A 255 6.78 -2.40 17.44
C VAL A 255 5.84 -3.08 18.44
N MET A 256 5.48 -4.34 18.22
CA MET A 256 4.67 -5.13 19.15
C MET A 256 5.40 -5.34 20.48
N GLU A 257 6.72 -5.57 20.46
CA GLU A 257 7.54 -5.67 21.68
C GLU A 257 7.53 -4.35 22.47
N ILE A 258 7.69 -3.20 21.80
CA ILE A 258 7.56 -1.87 22.44
C ILE A 258 6.16 -1.70 23.04
N MET A 259 5.10 -2.05 22.30
CA MET A 259 3.73 -1.94 22.79
C MET A 259 3.49 -2.80 24.03
N ARG A 260 4.04 -4.02 24.09
CA ARG A 260 3.95 -4.89 25.28
C ARG A 260 4.62 -4.25 26.49
N LEU A 261 5.83 -3.71 26.31
CA LEU A 261 6.58 -3.03 27.37
C LEU A 261 5.87 -1.76 27.86
N LEU A 262 5.19 -1.03 26.97
CA LEU A 262 4.36 0.12 27.37
C LEU A 262 3.14 -0.32 28.20
N SER A 263 2.62 -1.53 27.99
CA SER A 263 1.45 -2.05 28.73
C SER A 263 1.79 -2.78 30.03
N SER A 264 3.07 -2.93 30.41
CA SER A 264 3.48 -3.83 31.50
C SER A 264 3.09 -3.35 32.91
N SER A 265 2.92 -2.04 33.10
CA SER A 265 2.66 -1.41 34.40
C SER A 265 1.17 -1.28 34.76
N ASP A 266 0.27 -1.39 33.78
CA ASP A 266 -1.15 -1.15 33.95
C ASP A 266 -1.86 -2.42 34.47
N ASN A 267 -1.97 -2.53 35.79
CA ASN A 267 -2.70 -3.63 36.48
C ASN A 267 -4.22 -3.66 36.18
N ARG A 268 -4.75 -2.69 35.42
CA ARG A 268 -6.13 -2.68 34.92
C ARG A 268 -6.24 -3.63 33.71
N ALA A 269 -6.36 -4.93 34.00
CA ALA A 269 -6.89 -5.95 33.09
C ALA A 269 -6.45 -5.85 31.61
N GLY A 270 -5.14 -5.72 31.33
CA GLY A 270 -4.52 -6.15 30.07
C GLY A 270 -5.08 -5.58 28.75
N ALA A 271 -5.72 -4.41 28.76
CA ALA A 271 -6.22 -3.73 27.57
C ALA A 271 -5.31 -2.54 27.22
N PHE A 272 -4.90 -2.44 25.95
CA PHE A 272 -4.09 -1.31 25.46
C PHE A 272 -4.92 -0.03 25.44
N THR A 273 -4.38 1.05 25.98
CA THR A 273 -5.02 2.37 26.01
C THR A 273 -4.63 3.20 24.80
N ALA A 274 -5.47 4.19 24.42
CA ALA A 274 -5.10 5.17 23.40
C ALA A 274 -3.77 5.87 23.72
N GLN A 275 -3.46 6.06 25.00
CA GLN A 275 -2.18 6.62 25.44
C GLN A 275 -0.99 5.70 25.10
N ASN A 276 -1.12 4.38 25.24
CA ASN A 276 -0.07 3.44 24.83
C ASN A 276 0.22 3.55 23.32
N PHE A 277 -0.82 3.67 22.49
CA PHE A 277 -0.66 3.89 21.05
C PHE A 277 0.00 5.24 20.74
N ALA A 278 -0.40 6.31 21.43
CA ALA A 278 0.19 7.62 21.27
C ALA A 278 1.69 7.62 21.64
N ASP A 279 2.05 6.96 22.74
CA ASP A 279 3.44 6.84 23.20
C ASP A 279 4.28 5.94 22.28
N ALA A 280 3.75 4.81 21.80
CA ALA A 280 4.43 4.00 20.81
C ALA A 280 4.66 4.77 19.51
N SER A 281 3.66 5.53 19.06
CA SER A 281 3.79 6.33 17.85
C SER A 281 4.77 7.49 18.04
N LEU A 282 4.83 8.11 19.22
CA LEU A 282 5.84 9.09 19.61
C LEU A 282 7.26 8.50 19.55
N LEU A 283 7.45 7.28 20.06
CA LEU A 283 8.73 6.58 20.01
C LEU A 283 9.14 6.26 18.57
N LEU A 284 8.19 5.82 17.74
CA LEU A 284 8.41 5.56 16.31
C LEU A 284 8.55 6.83 15.47
N ALA A 285 8.36 8.02 16.05
CA ALA A 285 8.46 9.27 15.33
C ALA A 285 9.92 9.58 14.95
N ARG A 286 10.12 9.92 13.67
CA ARG A 286 11.38 10.41 13.09
C ARG A 286 12.51 9.38 13.02
N GLY A 287 12.28 8.29 12.31
CA GLY A 287 13.38 7.53 11.72
C GLY A 287 14.20 8.33 10.70
N ARG A 288 15.22 7.70 10.13
CA ARG A 288 15.87 8.18 8.90
C ARG A 288 14.86 8.20 7.73
N ARG A 289 15.27 8.74 6.59
CA ARG A 289 14.40 9.21 5.51
C ARG A 289 13.36 8.16 5.06
N VAL A 290 12.07 8.39 5.35
CA VAL A 290 10.99 7.69 4.63
C VAL A 290 11.10 8.03 3.14
N PRO A 291 11.19 7.04 2.22
CA PRO A 291 11.43 7.31 0.81
C PRO A 291 10.30 8.08 0.11
N THR A 292 9.04 7.84 0.47
CA THR A 292 7.89 8.59 -0.08
C THR A 292 7.88 10.06 0.31
N ALA A 293 8.54 10.44 1.40
CA ALA A 293 8.69 11.84 1.81
C ALA A 293 9.52 12.68 0.83
N GLN A 294 10.11 12.09 -0.23
CA GLN A 294 10.88 12.83 -1.23
C GLN A 294 10.01 13.75 -2.10
N VAL A 295 8.78 13.34 -2.45
CA VAL A 295 7.87 14.12 -3.31
C VAL A 295 7.63 15.53 -2.74
N PRO A 296 7.08 15.68 -1.52
CA PRO A 296 6.88 17.00 -0.90
C PRO A 296 8.19 17.78 -0.71
N ARG A 297 9.31 17.12 -0.41
CA ARG A 297 10.61 17.79 -0.22
C ARG A 297 11.13 18.43 -1.50
N VAL A 298 10.99 17.75 -2.64
CA VAL A 298 11.36 18.30 -3.95
C VAL A 298 10.42 19.45 -4.32
N LEU A 299 9.11 19.27 -4.16
CA LEU A 299 8.11 20.31 -4.41
C LEU A 299 8.40 21.60 -3.62
N PHE A 300 8.67 21.49 -2.31
CA PHE A 300 9.00 22.65 -1.48
C PHE A 300 10.32 23.30 -1.88
N ARG A 301 11.36 22.52 -2.16
CA ARG A 301 12.67 23.04 -2.59
C ARG A 301 12.53 23.85 -3.87
N VAL A 302 11.89 23.26 -4.89
CA VAL A 302 11.71 23.88 -6.20
C VAL A 302 10.81 25.10 -6.09
N SER A 303 9.67 25.00 -5.38
CA SER A 303 8.75 26.13 -5.19
C SER A 303 9.41 27.31 -4.49
N LYS A 304 10.27 27.05 -3.49
CA LYS A 304 11.04 28.08 -2.80
C LYS A 304 12.08 28.74 -3.71
N GLU A 305 12.73 27.98 -4.58
CA GLU A 305 13.69 28.50 -5.56
C GLU A 305 13.00 29.43 -6.56
N ILE A 306 11.87 28.96 -7.13
CA ILE A 306 11.02 29.74 -8.05
C ILE A 306 10.55 31.01 -7.36
N TRP A 307 10.01 30.89 -6.14
CA TRP A 307 9.55 32.04 -5.35
C TRP A 307 10.66 33.07 -5.13
N LYS A 308 11.86 32.67 -4.70
CA LYS A 308 12.98 33.61 -4.49
C LYS A 308 13.33 34.38 -5.76
N LYS A 309 13.36 33.70 -6.92
CA LYS A 309 13.73 34.29 -8.21
C LYS A 309 12.65 35.24 -8.74
N ILE A 310 11.37 34.91 -8.55
CA ILE A 310 10.23 35.76 -8.94
C ILE A 310 10.12 36.97 -7.98
N TRP A 311 10.17 36.76 -6.68
CA TRP A 311 10.04 37.81 -5.65
C TRP A 311 11.13 38.88 -5.74
N LEU A 312 12.39 38.49 -6.00
CA LEU A 312 13.50 39.44 -6.17
C LEU A 312 13.28 40.40 -7.36
N LYS A 313 12.48 40.00 -8.37
CA LYS A 313 12.19 40.82 -9.56
C LYS A 313 10.99 41.73 -9.38
N GLU A 314 9.92 41.26 -8.73
CA GLU A 314 8.79 42.13 -8.32
C GLU A 314 9.29 43.32 -7.50
N ARG A 315 10.26 43.07 -6.60
CA ARG A 315 10.89 44.12 -5.79
C ARG A 315 11.81 45.08 -6.57
N ARG A 316 12.25 44.69 -7.77
CA ARG A 316 13.09 45.50 -8.68
C ARG A 316 12.27 46.25 -9.75
N GLY A 317 10.94 46.10 -9.76
CA GLY A 317 10.07 46.75 -10.74
C GLY A 317 10.14 46.13 -12.15
N GLU A 318 10.78 44.97 -12.30
CA GLU A 318 10.90 44.25 -13.58
C GLU A 318 9.61 43.46 -13.86
N LEU A 319 8.54 44.17 -14.24
CA LEU A 319 7.27 43.58 -14.67
C LEU A 319 7.43 42.91 -16.05
N GLY A 320 7.62 41.59 -16.05
CA GLY A 320 7.66 40.80 -17.28
C GLY A 320 7.71 39.28 -17.10
N VAL A 321 7.70 38.77 -15.86
CA VAL A 321 7.57 37.33 -15.64
C VAL A 321 6.09 37.01 -15.64
N ALA A 322 5.62 36.25 -16.64
CA ALA A 322 4.30 35.65 -16.60
C ALA A 322 4.10 35.03 -15.22
N ASP A 323 3.01 35.41 -14.56
CA ASP A 323 2.72 34.97 -13.21
C ASP A 323 2.70 33.44 -13.20
N PHE A 324 3.70 32.80 -12.56
CA PHE A 324 3.82 31.33 -12.53
C PHE A 324 2.53 30.66 -12.05
N GLY A 325 1.76 31.33 -11.18
CA GLY A 325 0.45 30.86 -10.75
C GLY A 325 -0.62 30.84 -11.86
N LYS A 326 -0.50 31.72 -12.86
CA LYS A 326 -1.43 31.87 -13.99
C LYS A 326 -1.02 31.09 -15.24
N MET A 327 0.19 30.53 -15.29
CA MET A 327 0.63 29.70 -16.42
C MET A 327 -0.18 28.40 -16.52
N ASP A 328 -0.59 28.00 -17.72
CA ASP A 328 -1.12 26.65 -17.94
C ASP A 328 -0.02 25.58 -17.74
N LEU A 329 -0.41 24.33 -17.48
CA LEU A 329 0.54 23.26 -17.16
C LEU A 329 1.54 23.00 -18.29
N SER A 330 1.10 23.07 -19.55
CA SER A 330 1.97 22.94 -20.73
C SER A 330 3.00 24.08 -20.82
N MET A 331 2.61 25.31 -20.44
CA MET A 331 3.51 26.46 -20.39
C MET A 331 4.54 26.31 -19.25
N VAL A 332 4.14 25.73 -18.12
CA VAL A 332 5.04 25.46 -16.99
C VAL A 332 6.15 24.50 -17.42
N ASP A 333 5.82 23.40 -18.11
CA ASP A 333 6.81 22.44 -18.60
C ASP A 333 7.81 23.08 -19.57
N SER A 334 7.31 23.81 -20.57
CA SER A 334 8.15 24.52 -21.53
C SER A 334 9.05 25.54 -20.83
N TRP A 335 8.49 26.36 -19.94
CA TRP A 335 9.24 27.36 -19.18
C TRP A 335 10.36 26.74 -18.32
N LEU A 336 10.06 25.64 -17.62
CA LEU A 336 11.04 24.91 -16.81
C LEU A 336 12.22 24.41 -17.66
N LYS A 337 11.95 23.93 -18.89
CA LYS A 337 12.96 23.38 -19.80
C LYS A 337 13.79 24.43 -20.53
N THR A 338 13.21 25.58 -20.86
CA THR A 338 13.85 26.56 -21.76
C THR A 338 14.38 27.81 -21.07
N ASP A 339 13.75 28.25 -19.97
CA ASP A 339 14.20 29.47 -19.29
C ASP A 339 15.45 29.14 -18.46
N VAL A 340 16.56 29.82 -18.76
CA VAL A 340 17.83 29.74 -18.02
C VAL A 340 17.61 29.93 -16.50
N LYS A 341 16.60 30.72 -16.11
CA LYS A 341 16.26 30.97 -14.71
C LYS A 341 15.62 29.75 -14.03
N ALA A 342 14.95 28.90 -14.78
CA ALA A 342 14.30 27.69 -14.26
C ALA A 342 15.20 26.45 -14.31
N GLN A 343 16.38 26.54 -14.94
CA GLN A 343 17.29 25.40 -15.14
C GLN A 343 17.62 24.61 -13.86
N SER A 344 17.91 25.27 -12.74
CA SER A 344 18.21 24.59 -11.46
C SER A 344 16.98 23.90 -10.88
N ALA A 345 15.82 24.56 -10.92
CA ALA A 345 14.54 23.96 -10.56
C ALA A 345 14.24 22.73 -11.42
N TYR A 346 14.42 22.84 -12.75
CA TYR A 346 14.24 21.74 -13.68
C TYR A 346 15.22 20.59 -13.43
N SER A 347 16.50 20.86 -13.17
CA SER A 347 17.48 19.83 -12.80
C SER A 347 17.06 19.05 -11.54
N HIS A 348 16.47 19.71 -10.55
CA HIS A 348 15.93 19.03 -9.37
C HIS A 348 14.73 18.14 -9.70
N ILE A 349 13.81 18.61 -10.55
CA ILE A 349 12.66 17.83 -11.01
C ILE A 349 13.13 16.65 -11.85
N PHE A 350 14.01 16.87 -12.83
CA PHE A 350 14.57 15.85 -13.69
C PHE A 350 15.22 14.72 -12.89
N ASN A 351 16.08 15.05 -11.92
CA ASN A 351 16.72 14.07 -11.05
C ASN A 351 15.69 13.29 -10.20
N PHE A 352 14.64 13.96 -9.73
CA PHE A 352 13.55 13.30 -9.01
C PHE A 352 12.79 12.34 -9.92
N MET A 353 12.39 12.76 -11.12
CA MET A 353 11.63 11.93 -12.06
C MET A 353 12.40 10.66 -12.42
N HIS A 354 13.72 10.74 -12.63
CA HIS A 354 14.54 9.58 -12.95
C HIS A 354 14.75 8.63 -11.77
N ARG A 355 14.81 9.17 -10.55
CA ARG A 355 15.09 8.38 -9.35
C ARG A 355 13.83 7.74 -8.76
N ASP A 356 12.78 8.55 -8.58
CA ASP A 356 11.57 8.22 -7.82
C ASP A 356 10.28 8.68 -8.52
N GLY A 357 10.34 9.01 -9.81
CA GLY A 357 9.14 9.42 -10.57
C GLY A 357 8.13 8.30 -10.78
N ASN A 358 8.43 7.06 -10.39
CA ASN A 358 7.51 5.94 -10.33
C ASN A 358 6.46 6.07 -9.20
N LEU A 359 6.68 6.98 -8.25
CA LEU A 359 5.74 7.25 -7.16
C LEU A 359 4.46 7.92 -7.70
N GLY A 360 3.36 7.72 -6.98
CA GLY A 360 2.05 8.27 -7.29
C GLY A 360 0.97 7.66 -6.40
N HIS A 361 -0.28 8.03 -6.64
CA HIS A 361 -1.42 7.28 -6.13
C HIS A 361 -1.50 5.91 -6.80
N ASN A 362 -2.10 4.93 -6.12
CA ASN A 362 -2.34 3.58 -6.64
C ASN A 362 -1.10 2.95 -7.32
N GLU A 363 0.05 3.05 -6.65
CA GLU A 363 1.37 2.83 -7.28
C GLU A 363 1.61 1.41 -7.84
N PHE A 364 0.81 0.43 -7.41
CA PHE A 364 0.88 -0.95 -7.89
C PHE A 364 -0.06 -1.24 -9.06
N GLU A 365 -0.98 -0.34 -9.41
CA GLU A 365 -1.86 -0.49 -10.59
C GLU A 365 -1.12 -0.14 -11.87
N LEU A 366 -1.05 -1.08 -12.82
CA LEU A 366 -0.33 -0.90 -14.08
C LEU A 366 -0.99 0.14 -14.99
N ALA A 367 -2.31 0.33 -14.92
CA ALA A 367 -3.02 1.37 -15.67
C ALA A 367 -2.79 2.79 -15.13
N GLU A 368 -2.33 2.93 -13.88
CA GLU A 368 -2.11 4.23 -13.26
C GLU A 368 -0.81 4.87 -13.77
N GLU A 369 -0.88 6.16 -14.12
CA GLU A 369 0.24 6.91 -14.71
C GLU A 369 1.06 7.64 -13.62
N PRO A 370 2.22 7.12 -13.17
CA PRO A 370 3.02 7.80 -12.14
C PRO A 370 3.62 9.13 -12.66
N TYR A 371 4.23 9.92 -11.77
CA TYR A 371 4.74 11.26 -12.10
C TYR A 371 5.68 11.31 -13.31
N ILE A 372 6.48 10.27 -13.53
CA ILE A 372 7.38 10.17 -14.70
C ILE A 372 6.63 10.03 -16.03
N LEU A 373 5.46 9.37 -16.04
CA LEU A 373 4.63 9.22 -17.25
C LEU A 373 3.68 10.40 -17.43
N LYS A 374 3.24 11.04 -16.33
CA LYS A 374 2.35 12.20 -16.36
C LYS A 374 2.88 13.37 -15.50
N PRO A 375 3.90 14.10 -15.98
CA PRO A 375 4.53 15.20 -15.23
C PRO A 375 3.56 16.34 -14.87
N ASP A 376 2.47 16.52 -15.63
CA ASP A 376 1.43 17.52 -15.40
C ASP A 376 0.87 17.47 -13.97
N ARG A 377 0.74 16.26 -13.39
CA ARG A 377 0.33 16.06 -11.99
C ARG A 377 1.32 16.72 -11.02
N PHE A 378 2.61 16.54 -11.27
CA PHE A 378 3.66 17.15 -10.47
C PHE A 378 3.69 18.68 -10.65
N TYR A 379 3.44 19.18 -11.87
CA TYR A 379 3.38 20.62 -12.13
C TYR A 379 2.16 21.30 -11.48
N ALA A 380 1.01 20.63 -11.45
CA ALA A 380 -0.17 21.13 -10.72
C ALA A 380 0.14 21.29 -9.23
N LEU A 381 0.76 20.27 -8.62
CA LEU A 381 1.22 20.33 -7.23
C LEU A 381 2.26 21.43 -7.02
N LEU A 382 3.19 21.61 -7.96
CA LEU A 382 4.20 22.66 -7.89
C LEU A 382 3.57 24.06 -7.91
N LYS A 383 2.56 24.28 -8.76
CA LYS A 383 1.78 25.52 -8.78
C LYS A 383 1.05 25.75 -7.45
N TYR A 384 0.44 24.70 -6.90
CA TYR A 384 -0.24 24.78 -5.61
C TYR A 384 0.74 25.17 -4.49
N TYR A 385 1.86 24.46 -4.38
CA TYR A 385 2.93 24.76 -3.41
C TYR A 385 3.46 26.20 -3.57
N HIS A 386 3.69 26.65 -4.80
CA HIS A 386 4.10 28.02 -5.07
C HIS A 386 3.06 29.03 -4.57
N GLY A 387 1.77 28.78 -4.84
CA GLY A 387 0.66 29.62 -4.39
C GLY A 387 0.57 29.70 -2.86
N VAL A 388 0.75 28.58 -2.16
CA VAL A 388 0.82 28.54 -0.69
C VAL A 388 1.99 29.37 -0.18
N LEU A 389 3.18 29.24 -0.76
CA LEU A 389 4.37 30.00 -0.35
C LEU A 389 4.28 31.51 -0.68
N ARG A 390 3.51 31.91 -1.70
CA ARG A 390 3.36 33.29 -2.18
C ARG A 390 2.23 34.08 -1.51
N LYS A 391 1.54 33.57 -0.48
CA LYS A 391 0.57 34.37 0.30
C LYS A 391 1.15 34.93 1.62
N PRO A 392 2.25 35.73 1.64
CA PRO A 392 2.89 36.19 2.86
C PRO A 392 2.21 37.40 3.55
N LEU A 393 0.96 37.73 3.21
CA LEU A 393 0.31 39.00 3.61
C LEU A 393 -0.97 38.83 4.45
N ARG A 394 -1.23 37.65 5.03
CA ARG A 394 -2.19 37.50 6.14
C ARG A 394 -1.42 37.31 7.44
N GLU A 395 -1.87 37.92 8.53
CA GLU A 395 -1.27 37.79 9.87
C GLU A 395 -1.09 36.31 10.27
N ASP A 396 -2.01 35.44 9.87
CA ASP A 396 -1.96 33.99 10.12
C ASP A 396 -0.76 33.29 9.44
N PHE A 397 -0.28 33.80 8.29
CA PHE A 397 0.78 33.15 7.51
C PHE A 397 2.14 33.17 8.24
N MET A 398 2.35 34.12 9.16
CA MET A 398 3.58 34.18 9.95
C MET A 398 3.67 33.10 11.02
N VAL A 399 2.53 32.54 11.43
CA VAL A 399 2.47 31.37 12.32
C VAL A 399 2.76 30.08 11.54
N TYR A 400 2.24 30.00 10.32
CA TYR A 400 2.24 28.76 9.53
C TYR A 400 3.52 28.48 8.75
N TYR A 401 4.20 29.51 8.23
CA TYR A 401 5.43 29.32 7.45
C TYR A 401 6.57 28.63 8.25
N PRO A 402 6.84 28.99 9.53
CA PRO A 402 7.82 28.28 10.35
C PRO A 402 7.47 26.80 10.55
N ILE A 403 6.20 26.48 10.77
CA ILE A 403 5.71 25.10 10.93
C ILE A 403 5.89 24.35 9.61
N MET A 404 5.39 24.90 8.51
CA MET A 404 5.57 24.32 7.17
C MET A 404 7.06 24.06 6.87
N LYS A 405 7.93 25.05 7.09
CA LYS A 405 9.38 24.93 6.90
C LYS A 405 10.01 23.86 7.79
N SER A 406 9.53 23.66 9.02
CA SER A 406 10.04 22.61 9.91
C SER A 406 9.64 21.22 9.42
N ARG A 407 8.45 21.05 8.85
CA ARG A 407 7.98 19.79 8.25
C ARG A 407 8.78 19.36 7.02
N TYR A 408 9.29 20.32 6.22
CA TYR A 408 10.13 20.00 5.06
C TYR A 408 11.62 19.84 5.39
N LYS A 409 12.08 20.45 6.48
CA LYS A 409 13.47 20.33 6.91
C LYS A 409 13.64 19.01 7.65
N TRP A 410 14.36 18.08 7.05
CA TRP A 410 14.77 16.88 7.78
C TRP A 410 15.59 17.29 9.01
N THR A 411 15.15 16.81 10.18
CA THR A 411 15.86 16.92 11.44
C THR A 411 16.04 15.50 11.97
N PRO A 412 17.25 15.13 12.43
CA PRO A 412 17.46 13.81 13.02
C PRO A 412 16.52 13.60 14.20
N ALA A 413 16.17 12.34 14.45
CA ALA A 413 15.43 11.95 15.65
C ALA A 413 16.14 12.52 16.90
N PRO A 414 15.40 12.98 17.91
CA PRO A 414 15.97 13.16 19.23
C PRO A 414 16.61 11.86 19.72
N PRO A 415 17.63 11.91 20.60
CA PRO A 415 18.15 10.72 21.26
C PRO A 415 17.03 9.91 21.93
N SER A 416 17.17 8.58 21.98
CA SER A 416 16.17 7.67 22.57
C SER A 416 15.74 8.12 23.97
N GLU A 417 16.68 8.57 24.79
CA GLU A 417 16.44 9.11 26.14
C GLU A 417 15.47 10.30 26.15
N THR A 418 15.58 11.20 25.18
CA THR A 418 14.69 12.37 25.06
C THR A 418 13.27 11.98 24.65
N LEU A 419 13.13 10.95 23.80
CA LEU A 419 11.83 10.43 23.41
C LEU A 419 11.18 9.68 24.58
N LEU A 420 11.95 8.83 25.27
CA LEU A 420 11.50 8.10 26.47
C LEU A 420 11.05 9.03 27.60
N ALA A 421 11.71 10.16 27.79
CA ALA A 421 11.32 11.16 28.79
C ALA A 421 9.95 11.81 28.50
N ARG A 422 9.47 11.73 27.25
CA ARG A 422 8.19 12.30 26.83
C ARG A 422 7.04 11.28 26.84
N VAL A 423 7.33 10.01 27.12
CA VAL A 423 6.31 8.97 27.24
C VAL A 423 5.45 9.24 28.47
N ALA A 424 4.14 9.37 28.26
CA ALA A 424 3.20 9.68 29.35
C ALA A 424 2.73 8.41 30.08
N THR A 425 2.70 7.27 29.40
CA THR A 425 2.42 5.97 30.01
C THR A 425 3.41 5.73 31.16
N PRO A 426 2.94 5.35 32.37
CA PRO A 426 3.82 4.90 33.44
C PRO A 426 4.55 3.64 32.98
N ILE A 427 5.89 3.57 33.08
CA ILE A 427 6.65 2.38 32.67
C ILE A 427 7.62 2.03 33.79
N GLU A 428 7.78 0.74 34.06
CA GLU A 428 8.78 0.24 35.00
C GLU A 428 10.21 0.54 34.51
N PRO A 429 11.20 0.75 35.41
CA PRO A 429 12.56 1.09 35.02
C PRO A 429 13.21 0.11 34.03
N GLU A 430 13.07 -1.20 34.25
CA GLU A 430 13.58 -2.23 33.33
C GLU A 430 12.93 -2.15 31.95
N ALA A 431 11.59 -2.01 31.89
CA ALA A 431 10.88 -1.87 30.62
C ALA A 431 11.30 -0.60 29.88
N ARG A 432 11.56 0.50 30.59
CA ARG A 432 12.06 1.74 29.99
C ARG A 432 13.47 1.58 29.40
N GLU A 433 14.38 0.92 30.10
CA GLU A 433 15.72 0.60 29.60
C GLU A 433 15.63 -0.26 28.34
N ARG A 434 14.82 -1.32 28.38
CA ARG A 434 14.60 -2.22 27.24
C ARG A 434 14.01 -1.51 26.02
N ILE A 435 13.03 -0.61 26.21
CA ILE A 435 12.51 0.21 25.11
C ILE A 435 13.65 1.07 24.53
N GLY A 436 14.52 1.64 25.37
CA GLY A 436 15.68 2.43 24.93
C GLY A 436 16.62 1.66 24.00
N GLU A 437 16.89 0.39 24.30
CA GLU A 437 17.70 -0.52 23.48
C GLU A 437 17.02 -0.89 22.16
N LEU A 438 15.72 -1.19 22.20
CA LEU A 438 14.94 -1.65 21.04
C LEU A 438 14.62 -0.50 20.07
N LEU A 439 14.51 0.72 20.59
CA LEU A 439 13.97 1.86 19.85
C LEU A 439 14.70 2.16 18.52
N PRO A 440 16.05 2.25 18.49
CA PRO A 440 16.76 2.49 17.23
C PRO A 440 16.47 1.42 16.17
N ARG A 441 16.27 0.17 16.59
CA ARG A 441 15.98 -0.95 15.69
C ARG A 441 14.55 -0.93 15.19
N ALA A 442 13.59 -0.60 16.06
CA ALA A 442 12.20 -0.43 15.65
C ALA A 442 12.07 0.70 14.61
N GLN A 443 12.73 1.84 14.85
CA GLN A 443 12.78 2.95 13.90
C GLN A 443 13.44 2.55 12.57
N GLN A 444 14.54 1.79 12.63
CA GLN A 444 15.21 1.27 11.43
C GLN A 444 14.37 0.24 10.67
N ALA A 445 13.62 -0.62 11.37
CA ALA A 445 12.75 -1.61 10.74
C ALA A 445 11.61 -0.94 9.96
N VAL A 446 11.02 0.14 10.50
CA VAL A 446 10.05 0.98 9.77
C VAL A 446 10.67 1.54 8.49
N GLU A 447 11.89 2.07 8.57
CA GLU A 447 12.61 2.60 7.40
C GLU A 447 12.84 1.52 6.34
N HIS A 448 13.39 0.37 6.72
CA HIS A 448 13.67 -0.72 5.79
C HIS A 448 12.40 -1.25 5.12
N ARG A 449 11.30 -1.34 5.86
CA ARG A 449 9.98 -1.72 5.31
C ARG A 449 9.53 -0.75 4.23
N GLU A 450 9.57 0.56 4.50
CA GLU A 450 9.19 1.57 3.51
C GLU A 450 10.16 1.61 2.31
N PHE A 451 11.44 1.32 2.53
CA PHE A 451 12.43 1.18 1.46
C PHE A 451 12.13 0.00 0.53
N ALA A 452 11.88 -1.17 1.11
CA ALA A 452 11.52 -2.37 0.36
C ALA A 452 10.23 -2.16 -0.45
N ARG A 453 9.24 -1.46 0.12
CA ARG A 453 8.00 -1.06 -0.59
C ARG A 453 8.29 -0.17 -1.79
N MET A 454 9.18 0.82 -1.64
CA MET A 454 9.61 1.69 -2.74
C MET A 454 10.31 0.89 -3.86
N LEU A 455 11.17 -0.07 -3.52
CA LEU A 455 11.83 -0.93 -4.52
C LEU A 455 10.81 -1.79 -5.28
N LEU A 456 9.82 -2.33 -4.56
CA LEU A 456 8.71 -3.07 -5.18
C LEU A 456 7.93 -2.18 -6.15
N SER A 457 7.58 -0.95 -5.76
CA SER A 457 6.94 0.06 -6.62
C SER A 457 7.78 0.37 -7.88
N LYS A 458 9.11 0.46 -7.75
CA LYS A 458 10.02 0.64 -8.91
C LYS A 458 10.01 -0.57 -9.83
N ALA A 459 9.95 -1.79 -9.30
CA ALA A 459 9.84 -3.00 -10.10
C ALA A 459 8.51 -3.10 -10.83
N THR A 460 7.40 -2.79 -10.14
CA THR A 460 6.07 -2.68 -10.76
C THR A 460 6.06 -1.66 -11.89
N HIS A 461 6.76 -0.52 -11.74
CA HIS A 461 6.88 0.45 -12.83
C HIS A 461 7.64 -0.11 -14.06
N ARG A 462 8.65 -0.96 -13.88
CA ARG A 462 9.31 -1.62 -15.02
C ARG A 462 8.34 -2.55 -15.76
N VAL A 463 7.54 -3.32 -15.02
CA VAL A 463 6.45 -4.14 -15.60
C VAL A 463 5.42 -3.27 -16.32
N ARG A 464 5.02 -2.14 -15.73
CA ARG A 464 4.12 -1.14 -16.33
C ARG A 464 4.62 -0.66 -17.69
N THR A 465 5.89 -0.24 -17.77
CA THR A 465 6.46 0.26 -19.03
C THR A 465 6.53 -0.81 -20.12
N PHE A 466 6.75 -2.07 -19.73
CA PHE A 466 6.73 -3.18 -20.67
C PHE A 466 5.35 -3.37 -21.30
N TYR A 467 4.30 -3.53 -20.47
CA TYR A 467 2.97 -3.78 -20.97
C TYR A 467 2.38 -2.58 -21.72
N TRP A 468 2.71 -1.36 -21.30
CA TRP A 468 2.38 -0.16 -22.07
C TRP A 468 2.99 -0.19 -23.47
N SER A 469 4.29 -0.48 -23.58
CA SER A 469 4.97 -0.64 -24.86
C SER A 469 4.33 -1.74 -25.72
N LYS A 470 3.92 -2.85 -25.11
CA LYS A 470 3.17 -3.90 -25.79
C LYS A 470 1.79 -3.48 -26.26
N GLY A 471 1.04 -2.71 -25.47
CA GLY A 471 -0.24 -2.13 -25.90
C GLY A 471 -0.07 -1.25 -27.14
N VAL A 472 0.97 -0.42 -27.17
CA VAL A 472 1.32 0.42 -28.33
C VAL A 472 1.70 -0.44 -29.56
N GLU A 473 2.52 -1.48 -29.37
CA GLU A 473 2.91 -2.42 -30.43
C GLU A 473 1.67 -3.10 -31.05
N LEU A 474 0.77 -3.62 -30.21
CA LEU A 474 -0.47 -4.28 -30.63
C LEU A 474 -1.44 -3.33 -31.33
N ALA A 475 -1.54 -2.08 -30.87
CA ALA A 475 -2.37 -1.08 -31.52
C ALA A 475 -1.83 -0.65 -32.88
N ASN A 476 -0.51 -0.44 -32.99
CA ASN A 476 0.14 -0.13 -34.27
C ASN A 476 0.01 -1.27 -35.28
N ALA A 477 -0.06 -2.52 -34.81
CA ALA A 477 -0.33 -3.70 -35.63
C ALA A 477 -1.82 -3.88 -35.98
N GLY A 478 -2.72 -2.99 -35.53
CA GLY A 478 -4.15 -3.07 -35.77
C GLY A 478 -4.88 -4.16 -34.97
N LYS A 479 -4.21 -4.78 -33.98
CA LYS A 479 -4.76 -5.84 -33.13
C LYS A 479 -5.57 -5.29 -31.95
N LEU A 480 -5.23 -4.09 -31.50
CA LEU A 480 -6.01 -3.32 -30.52
C LEU A 480 -6.46 -1.99 -31.15
N PRO A 481 -7.70 -1.53 -30.89
CA PRO A 481 -8.13 -0.21 -31.36
C PRO A 481 -7.53 0.94 -30.54
N ASP A 482 -7.12 0.68 -29.29
CA ASP A 482 -6.48 1.65 -28.39
C ASP A 482 -5.40 0.93 -27.55
N PRO A 483 -4.16 1.45 -27.45
CA PRO A 483 -3.12 0.90 -26.59
C PRO A 483 -3.56 0.67 -25.14
N ARG A 484 -4.45 1.51 -24.60
CA ARG A 484 -4.93 1.45 -23.20
C ARG A 484 -5.75 0.22 -22.90
N LEU A 485 -6.34 -0.42 -23.92
CA LEU A 485 -7.10 -1.66 -23.72
C LEU A 485 -6.23 -2.81 -23.24
N VAL A 486 -4.89 -2.71 -23.38
CA VAL A 486 -3.95 -3.72 -22.85
C VAL A 486 -4.12 -3.97 -21.36
N HIS A 487 -4.53 -2.96 -20.57
CA HIS A 487 -4.73 -3.11 -19.13
C HIS A 487 -5.93 -4.00 -18.79
N TYR A 488 -6.90 -4.10 -19.69
CA TYR A 488 -8.12 -4.90 -19.51
C TYR A 488 -7.99 -6.31 -20.09
N LEU A 489 -6.79 -6.70 -20.49
CA LEU A 489 -6.40 -8.07 -20.83
C LEU A 489 -5.57 -8.64 -19.67
N THR A 490 -5.66 -9.94 -19.44
CA THR A 490 -4.70 -10.63 -18.57
C THR A 490 -3.32 -10.69 -19.25
N SER A 491 -2.26 -10.93 -18.46
CA SER A 491 -0.91 -11.15 -18.99
C SER A 491 -0.84 -12.24 -20.07
N TRP A 492 -1.68 -13.27 -19.95
CA TRP A 492 -1.77 -14.39 -20.88
C TRP A 492 -2.59 -14.03 -22.12
N GLU A 493 -3.70 -13.31 -21.97
CA GLU A 493 -4.48 -12.80 -23.10
C GLU A 493 -3.66 -11.80 -23.94
N VAL A 494 -2.75 -11.03 -23.32
CA VAL A 494 -1.77 -10.19 -24.06
C VAL A 494 -0.81 -11.04 -24.89
N LEU A 495 -0.38 -12.20 -24.38
CA LEU A 495 0.46 -13.16 -25.11
C LEU A 495 -0.32 -13.79 -26.27
N GLU A 496 -1.52 -14.29 -26.02
CA GLU A 496 -2.42 -14.86 -27.04
C GLU A 496 -2.64 -13.86 -28.18
N LEU A 497 -2.94 -12.60 -27.85
CA LEU A 497 -3.13 -11.54 -28.84
C LEU A 497 -1.83 -11.18 -29.59
N ALA A 498 -0.67 -11.26 -28.92
CA ALA A 498 0.62 -11.01 -29.55
C ALA A 498 0.96 -12.07 -30.61
N GLU A 499 0.64 -13.33 -30.36
CA GLU A 499 0.92 -14.45 -31.26
C GLU A 499 -0.14 -14.62 -32.36
N ALA A 500 -1.41 -14.33 -32.06
CA ALA A 500 -2.50 -14.47 -33.02
C ALA A 500 -2.44 -13.44 -34.16
N THR A 501 -2.92 -13.79 -35.37
CA THR A 501 -3.06 -12.79 -36.45
C THR A 501 -4.12 -11.74 -36.12
N CYS A 502 -5.25 -12.17 -35.57
CA CYS A 502 -6.33 -11.34 -35.05
C CYS A 502 -7.14 -12.14 -34.02
N CYS A 503 -7.61 -11.50 -32.95
CA CYS A 503 -8.52 -12.13 -31.98
C CYS A 503 -9.60 -11.12 -31.53
N PRO A 504 -10.66 -10.89 -32.34
CA PRO A 504 -11.72 -9.92 -32.02
C PRO A 504 -12.42 -10.19 -30.70
N ARG A 505 -12.49 -11.47 -30.31
CA ARG A 505 -13.01 -11.94 -29.03
C ARG A 505 -12.35 -11.25 -27.84
N LEU A 506 -11.02 -11.26 -27.78
CA LEU A 506 -10.26 -10.62 -26.69
C LEU A 506 -10.44 -9.11 -26.68
N VAL A 507 -10.57 -8.48 -27.86
CA VAL A 507 -10.86 -7.04 -27.96
C VAL A 507 -12.23 -6.71 -27.36
N ARG A 508 -13.27 -7.49 -27.70
CA ARG A 508 -14.62 -7.33 -27.12
C ARG A 508 -14.60 -7.53 -25.61
N LYS A 509 -13.91 -8.57 -25.12
CA LYS A 509 -13.76 -8.85 -23.69
C LYS A 509 -13.09 -7.70 -22.94
N ALA A 510 -11.98 -7.17 -23.48
CA ALA A 510 -11.27 -6.03 -22.91
C ALA A 510 -12.14 -4.75 -22.87
N GLN A 511 -12.93 -4.50 -23.92
CA GLN A 511 -13.87 -3.38 -23.97
C GLN A 511 -14.94 -3.50 -22.88
N ARG A 512 -15.57 -4.67 -22.75
CA ARG A 512 -16.59 -4.91 -21.71
C ARG A 512 -16.03 -4.75 -20.29
N ARG A 513 -14.82 -5.25 -20.03
CA ARG A 513 -14.12 -5.03 -18.75
C ARG A 513 -13.82 -3.56 -18.49
N CYS A 514 -13.41 -2.82 -19.52
CA CYS A 514 -13.20 -1.36 -19.45
C CYS A 514 -14.49 -0.61 -19.10
N GLU A 515 -15.62 -1.00 -19.69
CA GLU A 515 -16.95 -0.44 -19.40
C GLU A 515 -17.42 -0.71 -17.96
N LEU A 516 -17.08 -1.87 -17.40
CA LEU A 516 -17.45 -2.25 -16.03
C LEU A 516 -16.58 -1.59 -14.96
N TRP A 517 -15.33 -1.24 -15.30
CA TRP A 517 -14.33 -0.78 -14.34
C TRP A 517 -14.79 0.41 -13.47
N PRO A 518 -15.42 1.49 -14.01
CA PRO A 518 -15.88 2.61 -13.20
C PRO A 518 -16.89 2.20 -12.11
N ARG A 519 -17.79 1.25 -12.43
CA ARG A 519 -18.77 0.72 -11.47
C ARG A 519 -18.08 -0.08 -10.36
N LEU A 520 -17.10 -0.90 -10.71
CA LEU A 520 -16.34 -1.71 -9.74
C LEU A 520 -15.48 -0.82 -8.82
N ASP A 521 -14.89 0.25 -9.36
CA ASP A 521 -14.04 1.16 -8.59
C ASP A 521 -14.81 2.00 -7.55
N GLN A 522 -16.04 2.39 -7.89
CA GLN A 522 -16.91 3.15 -7.01
C GLN A 522 -17.46 2.32 -5.84
N ALA A 523 -17.49 0.99 -5.98
CA ALA A 523 -17.95 0.12 -4.91
C ALA A 523 -17.12 0.28 -3.63
N ARG A 524 -17.80 0.29 -2.48
CA ARG A 524 -17.19 0.34 -1.15
C ARG A 524 -17.52 -0.93 -0.40
N TYR A 525 -16.57 -1.44 0.38
CA TYR A 525 -16.71 -2.68 1.13
C TYR A 525 -16.50 -2.39 2.62
N PRO A 526 -17.19 -3.07 3.54
CA PRO A 526 -16.90 -2.94 4.96
C PRO A 526 -15.43 -3.34 5.23
N LEU A 527 -14.84 -2.86 6.33
CA LEU A 527 -13.46 -3.22 6.70
C LEU A 527 -13.27 -4.73 6.77
N THR A 528 -14.30 -5.45 7.23
CA THR A 528 -14.32 -6.92 7.35
C THR A 528 -15.58 -7.48 6.73
N SER A 529 -15.47 -8.60 6.02
CA SER A 529 -16.60 -9.33 5.45
C SER A 529 -16.49 -10.82 5.75
N TYR A 530 -17.60 -11.43 6.18
CA TYR A 530 -17.73 -12.88 6.23
C TYR A 530 -18.19 -13.41 4.87
N GLY A 531 -17.62 -14.55 4.44
CA GLY A 531 -17.88 -15.11 3.13
C GLY A 531 -17.53 -14.14 1.99
N MET A 532 -18.24 -14.25 0.86
CA MET A 532 -17.99 -13.39 -0.30
C MET A 532 -18.24 -11.91 0.03
N PRO A 533 -17.28 -11.00 -0.22
CA PRO A 533 -17.45 -9.58 0.01
C PRO A 533 -18.62 -9.01 -0.78
N ARG A 534 -19.51 -8.31 -0.09
CA ARG A 534 -20.61 -7.56 -0.72
C ARG A 534 -20.33 -6.07 -0.60
N ALA A 535 -20.57 -5.34 -1.68
CA ALA A 535 -20.50 -3.90 -1.65
C ALA A 535 -21.56 -3.35 -0.68
N GLN A 536 -21.19 -2.33 0.09
CA GLN A 536 -22.11 -1.64 0.99
C GLN A 536 -23.17 -0.91 0.18
N ILE A 537 -24.43 -1.06 0.59
CA ILE A 537 -25.55 -0.29 0.05
C ILE A 537 -25.62 1.02 0.86
N ALA A 538 -25.88 2.13 0.20
CA ALA A 538 -25.81 3.46 0.81
C ALA A 538 -26.76 3.65 2.02
N ASP A 539 -27.83 2.87 2.10
CA ASP A 539 -28.98 3.07 3.00
C ASP A 539 -28.81 2.54 4.44
N ASP A 540 -27.71 1.85 4.78
CA ASP A 540 -27.49 1.27 6.13
C ASP A 540 -26.93 2.27 7.17
N PHE A 541 -27.12 3.59 6.99
CA PHE A 541 -26.50 4.61 7.84
C PHE A 541 -27.51 5.54 8.50
N ASP A 542 -27.61 5.44 9.82
CA ASP A 542 -28.36 6.38 10.64
C ASP A 542 -27.48 7.60 10.99
N GLU A 543 -27.61 8.65 10.18
CA GLU A 543 -26.88 9.91 10.38
C GLU A 543 -27.22 10.59 11.72
N ALA A 544 -28.42 10.35 12.28
CA ALA A 544 -28.87 10.99 13.50
C ALA A 544 -28.24 10.35 14.75
N GLU A 545 -28.10 9.02 14.78
CA GLU A 545 -27.40 8.30 15.86
C GLU A 545 -25.92 8.67 15.91
N VAL A 546 -25.28 8.75 14.73
CA VAL A 546 -23.86 9.01 14.60
C VAL A 546 -23.52 10.43 15.08
N ARG A 547 -24.29 11.46 14.68
CA ARG A 547 -24.08 12.86 15.07
C ARG A 547 -24.26 13.19 16.55
N GLN A 548 -25.01 12.37 17.28
CA GLN A 548 -25.20 12.53 18.73
C GLN A 548 -24.08 11.87 19.54
N ALA A 549 -23.21 11.07 18.92
CA ALA A 549 -22.11 10.41 19.61
C ALA A 549 -20.99 11.40 19.97
N ASP A 550 -20.46 11.29 21.18
CA ASP A 550 -19.22 11.97 21.55
C ASP A 550 -18.05 11.34 20.78
N TYR A 551 -17.53 12.06 19.79
CA TYR A 551 -16.48 11.58 18.88
C TYR A 551 -15.08 11.60 19.50
N ALA A 552 -14.94 12.10 20.74
CA ALA A 552 -13.65 12.25 21.42
C ALA A 552 -12.86 10.94 21.62
N THR A 553 -13.48 9.77 21.40
CA THR A 553 -12.88 8.46 21.73
C THR A 553 -12.84 7.43 20.58
N ARG A 554 -12.90 7.84 19.30
CA ARG A 554 -12.86 6.87 18.18
C ARG A 554 -11.57 7.00 17.37
N GLY A 555 -10.71 5.97 17.44
CA GLY A 555 -9.53 5.81 16.58
C GLY A 555 -8.21 5.57 17.33
N VAL A 556 -7.18 5.24 16.57
CA VAL A 556 -5.80 5.07 17.04
C VAL A 556 -5.05 6.40 16.85
N PRO A 557 -4.54 7.02 17.92
CA PRO A 557 -3.73 8.22 17.81
C PRO A 557 -2.38 7.87 17.17
N ILE A 558 -2.07 8.54 16.07
CA ILE A 558 -0.84 8.33 15.31
C ILE A 558 0.17 9.44 15.58
N ASN A 559 -0.26 10.69 15.62
CA ASN A 559 0.66 11.76 15.97
C ASN A 559 -0.09 12.80 16.79
N ALA A 560 0.42 13.06 17.99
CA ALA A 560 -0.23 13.95 18.94
C ALA A 560 -0.17 15.41 18.46
N GLY A 561 -1.24 16.13 18.72
CA GLY A 561 -1.37 17.56 18.50
C GLY A 561 -2.78 17.99 18.85
N VAL A 562 -2.95 19.27 19.17
CA VAL A 562 -4.26 19.88 19.36
C VAL A 562 -4.40 20.99 18.33
N LEU A 563 -5.49 21.00 17.57
CA LEU A 563 -5.75 22.01 16.57
C LEU A 563 -7.26 22.22 16.38
N CYS A 564 -7.65 23.47 16.16
CA CYS A 564 -8.98 23.78 15.64
C CYS A 564 -8.84 24.12 14.16
N GLY A 565 -9.51 23.37 13.29
CA GLY A 565 -9.34 23.49 11.85
C GLY A 565 -10.61 23.22 11.06
N ARG A 566 -10.66 23.75 9.83
CA ARG A 566 -11.71 23.43 8.87
C ARG A 566 -11.51 22.02 8.35
N VAL A 567 -12.57 21.23 8.28
CA VAL A 567 -12.56 19.89 7.70
C VAL A 567 -12.65 19.98 6.17
N PHE A 568 -11.88 19.13 5.50
CA PHE A 568 -12.00 18.80 4.09
C PHE A 568 -12.16 17.29 3.93
N VAL A 569 -13.33 16.84 3.49
CA VAL A 569 -13.63 15.43 3.23
C VAL A 569 -13.26 15.10 1.79
N ALA A 570 -12.45 14.05 1.61
CA ALA A 570 -12.03 13.53 0.32
C ALA A 570 -12.43 12.05 0.20
N ASP A 571 -13.57 11.78 -0.42
CA ASP A 571 -14.15 10.42 -0.59
C ASP A 571 -13.29 9.48 -1.45
N SER A 572 -12.39 10.07 -2.25
CA SER A 572 -11.35 9.39 -2.99
C SER A 572 -10.16 10.32 -3.21
N TYR A 573 -9.01 9.74 -3.56
CA TYR A 573 -7.89 10.51 -4.05
C TYR A 573 -8.24 11.23 -5.36
N ALA A 574 -7.71 12.44 -5.53
CA ALA A 574 -7.69 13.15 -6.81
C ALA A 574 -6.38 13.91 -7.01
N ASP A 575 -5.97 14.02 -8.28
CA ASP A 575 -4.69 14.63 -8.69
C ASP A 575 -4.56 16.13 -8.36
N ASP A 576 -5.65 16.80 -8.00
CA ASP A 576 -5.68 18.24 -7.72
C ASP A 576 -6.75 18.58 -6.68
N LEU A 577 -6.62 18.03 -5.46
CA LEU A 577 -7.51 18.35 -4.32
C LEU A 577 -7.71 19.87 -4.09
N PRO A 578 -6.73 20.76 -4.35
CA PRO A 578 -6.94 22.20 -4.29
C PRO A 578 -8.06 22.72 -5.20
N LYS A 579 -8.24 22.15 -6.41
CA LYS A 579 -9.39 22.49 -7.27
C LYS A 579 -10.73 22.09 -6.66
N TRP A 580 -10.74 21.06 -5.82
CA TRP A 580 -11.92 20.58 -5.12
C TRP A 580 -12.18 21.30 -3.80
N GLY A 581 -11.35 22.28 -3.43
CA GLY A 581 -11.57 23.14 -2.26
C GLY A 581 -10.72 22.79 -1.03
N LEU A 582 -9.69 21.96 -1.18
CA LEU A 582 -8.68 21.77 -0.14
C LEU A 582 -7.90 23.08 0.04
N GLN A 583 -7.86 23.57 1.28
CA GLN A 583 -7.13 24.75 1.69
C GLN A 583 -5.95 24.37 2.60
N PRO A 584 -4.91 25.21 2.66
CA PRO A 584 -3.85 25.03 3.64
C PRO A 584 -4.42 25.03 5.06
N TRP A 585 -3.94 24.10 5.88
CA TRP A 585 -4.33 23.89 7.28
C TRP A 585 -5.71 23.25 7.50
N ASP A 586 -6.35 22.77 6.44
CA ASP A 586 -7.52 21.92 6.58
C ASP A 586 -7.16 20.59 7.29
N ILE A 587 -8.13 20.05 8.03
CA ILE A 587 -8.13 18.67 8.51
C ILE A 587 -8.63 17.79 7.38
N LEU A 588 -7.76 16.95 6.85
CA LEU A 588 -8.13 15.99 5.82
C LEU A 588 -8.87 14.82 6.44
N VAL A 589 -10.08 14.54 5.97
CA VAL A 589 -10.86 13.34 6.28
C VAL A 589 -10.93 12.46 5.04
N ALA A 590 -10.46 11.21 5.10
CA ALA A 590 -10.45 10.30 3.95
C ALA A 590 -10.70 8.83 4.37
N PRO A 591 -11.14 7.95 3.44
CA PRO A 591 -11.31 6.52 3.75
C PRO A 591 -9.99 5.85 4.16
N CYS A 592 -8.91 6.16 3.45
CA CYS A 592 -7.55 5.72 3.74
C CYS A 592 -6.55 6.74 3.18
N VAL A 593 -5.34 6.77 3.72
CA VAL A 593 -4.25 7.64 3.26
C VAL A 593 -3.03 6.81 2.84
N ASP A 594 -2.89 6.63 1.53
CA ASP A 594 -1.76 5.93 0.89
C ASP A 594 -0.57 6.87 0.58
N ALA A 595 0.50 6.31 0.00
CA ALA A 595 1.71 7.04 -0.43
C ALA A 595 1.44 8.22 -1.37
N GLY A 596 0.41 8.09 -2.21
CA GLY A 596 -0.06 9.11 -3.12
C GLY A 596 -0.67 10.33 -2.43
N TRP A 597 -0.97 10.31 -1.13
CA TRP A 597 -1.42 11.51 -0.40
C TRP A 597 -0.27 12.33 0.17
N SER A 598 0.95 11.77 0.18
CA SER A 598 2.13 12.33 0.85
C SER A 598 2.47 13.77 0.45
N GLN A 599 2.18 14.18 -0.79
CA GLN A 599 2.42 15.56 -1.22
C GLN A 599 1.55 16.59 -0.49
N TYR A 600 0.42 16.21 0.12
CA TYR A 600 -0.45 17.16 0.81
C TYR A 600 -0.08 17.32 2.28
N PHE A 601 0.50 16.29 2.90
CA PHE A 601 0.75 16.19 4.34
C PHE A 601 1.36 17.45 4.97
N PRO A 602 2.42 18.07 4.42
CA PRO A 602 3.04 19.21 5.08
C PRO A 602 2.14 20.45 5.16
N MET A 603 1.11 20.54 4.31
CA MET A 603 0.16 21.65 4.24
C MET A 603 -1.13 21.38 5.03
N LEU A 604 -1.34 20.16 5.55
CA LEU A 604 -2.54 19.81 6.30
C LEU A 604 -2.46 20.27 7.76
N GLY A 605 -3.58 20.67 8.33
CA GLY A 605 -3.72 20.95 9.75
C GLY A 605 -3.65 19.65 10.55
N GLY A 606 -4.47 18.68 10.16
CA GLY A 606 -4.51 17.33 10.73
C GLY A 606 -5.03 16.30 9.71
N ILE A 607 -5.02 15.02 10.09
CA ILE A 607 -5.51 13.91 9.28
C ILE A 607 -6.41 13.00 10.13
N ILE A 608 -7.59 12.70 9.60
CA ILE A 608 -8.50 11.67 10.09
C ILE A 608 -8.69 10.65 8.98
N ALA A 609 -8.40 9.38 9.25
CA ALA A 609 -8.63 8.30 8.28
C ALA A 609 -9.55 7.22 8.85
N GLU A 610 -10.47 6.71 8.03
CA GLU A 610 -11.35 5.62 8.45
C GLU A 610 -10.60 4.31 8.65
N ARG A 611 -9.59 4.09 7.81
CA ARG A 611 -8.75 2.89 7.79
C ARG A 611 -7.31 3.25 8.09
N GLY A 612 -6.62 2.28 8.66
CA GLY A 612 -5.23 2.36 9.04
C GLY A 612 -5.01 2.48 10.54
N SER A 613 -3.76 2.29 10.95
CA SER A 613 -3.30 2.30 12.34
C SER A 613 -1.77 2.46 12.39
N LEU A 614 -1.11 2.09 13.49
CA LEU A 614 0.33 2.27 13.72
C LEU A 614 1.22 1.78 12.56
N PHE A 615 0.83 0.67 11.92
CA PHE A 615 1.60 0.02 10.86
C PHE A 615 1.35 0.60 9.46
N SER A 616 0.37 1.47 9.30
CA SER A 616 0.00 2.06 8.01
C SER A 616 1.13 2.90 7.39
N PRO A 617 1.37 2.83 6.06
CA PRO A 617 2.26 3.77 5.38
C PRO A 617 1.86 5.23 5.63
N GLY A 618 0.55 5.53 5.67
CA GLY A 618 0.02 6.83 6.05
C GLY A 618 0.47 7.28 7.45
N ALA A 619 0.53 6.35 8.40
CA ALA A 619 0.95 6.65 9.77
C ALA A 619 2.44 6.98 9.87
N ALA A 620 3.28 6.25 9.13
CA ALA A 620 4.70 6.57 9.01
C ALA A 620 4.91 7.99 8.45
N MET A 621 4.15 8.37 7.42
CA MET A 621 4.24 9.71 6.83
C MET A 621 3.72 10.82 7.77
N ALA A 622 2.64 10.58 8.51
CA ALA A 622 2.09 11.56 9.46
C ALA A 622 3.09 11.88 10.57
N ARG A 623 3.78 10.85 11.09
CA ARG A 623 4.90 11.00 12.03
C ARG A 623 6.08 11.77 11.41
N ASP A 624 6.46 11.44 10.17
CA ASP A 624 7.59 12.07 9.47
C ASP A 624 7.38 13.57 9.24
N PHE A 625 6.15 13.97 8.88
CA PHE A 625 5.77 15.37 8.68
C PHE A 625 5.26 16.05 9.95
N ASN A 626 5.21 15.37 11.09
CA ASN A 626 4.68 15.90 12.34
C ASN A 626 3.29 16.56 12.13
N VAL A 627 2.42 15.83 11.45
CA VAL A 627 1.03 16.22 11.20
C VAL A 627 0.16 15.51 12.23
N PRO A 628 -0.61 16.23 13.06
CA PRO A 628 -1.55 15.61 13.99
C PRO A 628 -2.48 14.63 13.26
N CYS A 629 -2.59 13.40 13.75
CA CYS A 629 -3.25 12.33 12.99
C CYS A 629 -3.91 11.28 13.88
N ILE A 630 -5.15 10.91 13.53
CA ILE A 630 -5.92 9.79 14.09
C ILE A 630 -6.38 8.91 12.93
N MET A 631 -6.24 7.59 13.06
CA MET A 631 -6.66 6.60 12.06
C MET A 631 -7.59 5.56 12.66
N GLY A 632 -8.29 4.79 11.83
CA GLY A 632 -9.26 3.78 12.31
C GLY A 632 -10.58 4.40 12.78
N VAL A 633 -10.90 5.62 12.34
CA VAL A 633 -12.13 6.33 12.72
C VAL A 633 -13.27 5.88 11.83
N THR A 634 -13.99 4.84 12.25
CA THR A 634 -15.06 4.24 11.44
C THR A 634 -16.08 5.28 10.99
N ASP A 635 -16.41 5.28 9.69
CA ASP A 635 -17.36 6.18 9.01
C ASP A 635 -17.03 7.69 9.04
N ALA A 636 -15.76 8.07 9.28
CA ALA A 636 -15.34 9.47 9.34
C ALA A 636 -15.77 10.31 8.12
N THR A 637 -15.72 9.77 6.90
CA THR A 637 -16.12 10.49 5.68
C THR A 637 -17.63 10.75 5.60
N ARG A 638 -18.43 9.98 6.34
CA ARG A 638 -19.88 10.14 6.44
C ARG A 638 -20.28 11.01 7.62
N ILE A 639 -19.48 10.96 8.69
CA ILE A 639 -19.63 11.76 9.92
C ILE A 639 -19.40 13.25 9.64
N PHE A 640 -18.23 13.56 9.08
CA PHE A 640 -17.80 14.93 8.87
C PHE A 640 -18.23 15.44 7.51
N ARG A 641 -18.36 16.77 7.37
CA ARG A 641 -18.61 17.44 6.11
C ARG A 641 -17.55 18.49 5.83
N THR A 642 -17.24 18.68 4.55
CA THR A 642 -16.33 19.74 4.13
C THR A 642 -16.86 21.10 4.56
N GLY A 643 -16.05 21.84 5.33
CA GLY A 643 -16.42 23.12 5.92
C GLY A 643 -16.68 23.08 7.42
N ASP A 644 -16.86 21.91 8.04
CA ASP A 644 -17.03 21.79 9.48
C ASP A 644 -15.82 22.34 10.23
N LEU A 645 -16.04 22.92 11.41
CA LEU A 645 -14.96 23.32 12.31
C LEU A 645 -14.82 22.25 13.40
N LEU A 646 -13.67 21.59 13.42
CA LEU A 646 -13.37 20.52 14.37
C LEU A 646 -12.22 20.96 15.29
N ASN A 647 -12.40 20.73 16.59
CA ASN A 647 -11.30 20.72 17.55
C ASN A 647 -10.77 19.27 17.61
N PHE A 648 -9.54 19.09 17.16
CA PHE A 648 -8.85 17.83 16.91
C PHE A 648 -7.69 17.67 17.87
#